data_AF-A0A7X4BDF8-F1
#
_entry.id   AF-A0A7X4BDF8-F1
#
_cell.length_a   1.000
_cell.length_b   1.000
_cell.length_c   1.000
_cell.angle_alpha   90.00
_cell.angle_beta   90.00
_cell.angle_gamma   90.00
#
_symmetry.space_group_name_H-M   'P 1'
#
loop_
_entity.id
_entity.type
_entity.pdbx_description
1 polymer ?
#
loop_
_entity_poly.entity_id
_entity_poly.type
_entity_poly.pdbx_seq_one_letter_code
_entity_poly.pdbx_strand_id
1 'polypeptide(L)'
;MNDVTKRVGGLVWAVCLLLLAVAGCSDDDGTRAVEPVPTTVEITPASARLTFIRATQGFTAVVRDQDGKVMSSADVSWSSSDGEVFTVTGSGSGGTATAVGNGMAELMAVSGQASGTAAVEVRQRVARLEAVSGDDQQAVRGTKLAEPLVVRLRDQGGTPVEGVPVTFRPRPGHGSVSAGQVETGVDGTASTEWTLGVAAPRQSLVAAADQLNYRFRATAITDAPIPDLEFRAVTLSRDDPTVLETVDVMAEIVNLGDGATPPTFKLAVSVDGQVVGTVDVGQLAAGATGNAVVTVGPFPTGRHTLDLVLDPDGEFEEWETANNSASVEVVVVNQDRLAPGESVTVFSEEAGSVLLFRIDVEEASDEALNIVLSGGAGDADLFAHYGDRPGHTNDYRCNSGTFTTDESCQMVPTRAGTYHVAVLAFSSFGPSKLEVTVGGRPLEPFDIELVFLNSGTPSQDAIVEQAAVRWESVMGQEVQDYPAFVTDRPFARNQCFRGQPSVAEEIDDIRIWISIDSVDGVGKNIASAGPCHVRAISYGFGTFYSTPALGAVLLDEADVAQMESEGTLLSVVTHQLAHALGFGTIWRIREWIQDPSSPDKPDADTHFTGPLTIPAFDAVGGSGYAGARVPVENGGTRGVADTHWRESVFGDELMTPYLTGDTQPLSLVTIESMYDIWYEVDLDAADAFSLTSAGRAGMAMPRGPFIDLSDDVADWPIVVGDQKTGRVLGVIHPRRRR
;
A
#
# COMPACT_ATOMS: atom_id res chain seq x y z
N MET A 1 29.44 -46.76 -9.29
CA MET A 1 29.34 -46.23 -10.67
C MET A 1 30.08 -44.90 -10.63
N ASN A 2 31.29 -44.74 -11.20
CA ASN A 2 32.02 -45.61 -12.12
C ASN A 2 33.36 -46.11 -11.54
N ASP A 3 34.09 -46.89 -12.34
CA ASP A 3 35.05 -47.93 -11.94
C ASP A 3 36.31 -47.87 -12.83
N VAL A 4 37.51 -47.89 -12.23
CA VAL A 4 38.76 -48.24 -12.94
C VAL A 4 39.75 -49.00 -12.03
N THR A 5 39.86 -50.31 -12.32
CA THR A 5 40.92 -51.29 -11.96
C THR A 5 42.39 -50.78 -12.01
N LYS A 6 43.44 -51.42 -11.44
CA LYS A 6 44.00 -52.77 -11.79
C LYS A 6 45.19 -53.21 -10.89
N ARG A 7 45.54 -54.52 -10.93
CA ARG A 7 46.69 -55.22 -10.26
C ARG A 7 48.06 -54.88 -10.93
N VAL A 8 49.26 -55.12 -10.34
CA VAL A 8 50.14 -56.35 -10.35
C VAL A 8 51.51 -55.97 -9.71
N GLY A 9 52.38 -56.82 -9.10
CA GLY A 9 52.24 -58.24 -8.69
C GLY A 9 53.50 -59.11 -8.40
N GLY A 10 54.75 -58.61 -8.28
CA GLY A 10 55.99 -59.41 -8.00
C GLY A 10 56.88 -59.68 -9.24
N LEU A 11 58.04 -60.41 -9.22
CA LEU A 11 59.02 -60.78 -8.18
C LEU A 11 60.29 -61.46 -8.83
N VAL A 12 61.51 -60.90 -8.65
CA VAL A 12 62.89 -61.51 -8.57
C VAL A 12 63.45 -62.48 -9.67
N TRP A 13 64.80 -62.47 -9.81
CA TRP A 13 65.80 -63.48 -10.30
C TRP A 13 66.67 -63.03 -11.51
N ALA A 14 67.91 -63.50 -11.77
CA ALA A 14 69.15 -63.69 -10.97
C ALA A 14 70.32 -64.17 -11.92
N VAL A 15 71.56 -64.31 -11.39
CA VAL A 15 72.73 -65.10 -11.89
C VAL A 15 73.79 -64.44 -12.81
N CYS A 16 74.94 -64.07 -12.19
CA CYS A 16 76.39 -64.32 -12.52
C CYS A 16 77.02 -63.91 -13.91
N LEU A 17 78.36 -63.85 -14.13
CA LEU A 17 79.54 -64.49 -13.49
C LEU A 17 80.93 -63.83 -13.87
N LEU A 18 81.93 -63.82 -12.95
CA LEU A 18 83.44 -63.80 -13.14
C LEU A 18 84.14 -62.56 -13.81
N LEU A 19 85.46 -62.23 -13.71
CA LEU A 19 86.73 -62.85 -13.22
C LEU A 19 87.85 -61.78 -12.90
N LEU A 20 88.82 -62.06 -11.99
CA LEU A 20 90.22 -61.54 -11.74
C LEU A 20 90.77 -60.20 -12.37
N ALA A 21 91.83 -59.50 -11.89
CA ALA A 21 92.52 -59.22 -10.59
C ALA A 21 93.80 -58.36 -10.89
N VAL A 22 94.36 -57.61 -9.90
CA VAL A 22 95.81 -57.30 -9.64
C VAL A 22 95.93 -56.16 -8.60
N ALA A 23 97.03 -56.13 -7.84
CA ALA A 23 97.24 -55.35 -6.60
C ALA A 23 97.99 -54.00 -6.77
N GLY A 24 97.98 -53.18 -5.71
CA GLY A 24 98.85 -52.01 -5.53
C GLY A 24 98.83 -51.52 -4.06
N CYS A 25 100.00 -51.15 -3.51
CA CYS A 25 100.15 -50.65 -2.14
C CYS A 25 100.27 -49.12 -2.11
N SER A 26 99.85 -48.47 -1.02
CA SER A 26 100.69 -47.49 -0.28
C SER A 26 99.99 -46.92 0.96
N ASP A 27 100.70 -47.02 2.08
CA ASP A 27 100.95 -46.00 3.11
C ASP A 27 99.87 -45.54 4.13
N ASP A 28 100.41 -45.38 5.34
CA ASP A 28 99.85 -44.94 6.61
C ASP A 28 99.11 -43.58 6.58
N ASP A 29 98.12 -43.42 7.47
CA ASP A 29 98.37 -42.57 8.66
C ASP A 29 97.43 -42.89 9.83
N GLY A 30 97.88 -42.65 11.05
CA GLY A 30 97.14 -42.98 12.27
C GLY A 30 96.32 -41.82 12.84
N THR A 31 95.02 -42.00 13.02
CA THR A 31 94.18 -41.07 13.80
C THR A 31 93.48 -41.79 14.96
N ARG A 32 93.69 -41.28 16.19
CA ARG A 32 92.81 -41.62 17.32
C ARG A 32 91.48 -40.92 17.09
N ALA A 33 90.38 -41.68 17.07
CA ALA A 33 89.05 -41.11 17.14
C ALA A 33 88.90 -40.35 18.47
N VAL A 34 88.58 -39.06 18.39
CA VAL A 34 88.23 -38.23 19.55
C VAL A 34 86.81 -38.59 19.98
N GLU A 35 86.55 -38.65 21.28
CA GLU A 35 85.21 -38.91 21.80
C GLU A 35 84.26 -37.76 21.41
N PRO A 36 83.04 -38.03 20.89
CA PRO A 36 82.14 -36.98 20.43
C PRO A 36 81.63 -36.13 21.59
N VAL A 37 81.98 -34.85 21.59
CA VAL A 37 81.54 -33.87 22.60
C VAL A 37 80.52 -32.89 22.00
N PRO A 38 79.48 -32.47 22.74
CA PRO A 38 78.54 -31.47 22.25
C PRO A 38 79.25 -30.15 21.88
N THR A 39 79.10 -29.71 20.63
CA THR A 39 79.64 -28.42 20.15
C THR A 39 78.54 -27.44 19.75
N THR A 40 77.39 -27.93 19.31
CA THR A 40 76.23 -27.10 18.93
C THR A 40 74.94 -27.71 19.43
N VAL A 41 74.00 -26.85 19.82
CA VAL A 41 72.62 -27.20 20.20
C VAL A 41 71.68 -26.30 19.41
N GLU A 42 70.89 -26.90 18.53
CA GLU A 42 69.93 -26.19 17.67
C GLU A 42 68.51 -26.45 18.19
N ILE A 43 67.76 -25.38 18.54
CA ILE A 43 66.38 -25.50 19.05
C ILE A 43 65.38 -25.24 17.93
N THR A 44 64.39 -26.12 17.77
CA THR A 44 63.27 -25.96 16.84
C THR A 44 61.93 -25.99 17.61
N PRO A 45 61.01 -25.03 17.39
CA PRO A 45 61.20 -23.80 16.62
C PRO A 45 62.16 -22.83 17.34
N ALA A 46 62.82 -21.94 16.58
CA ALA A 46 63.72 -20.92 17.13
C ALA A 46 62.99 -19.79 17.89
N SER A 47 61.66 -19.70 17.74
CA SER A 47 60.81 -18.84 18.56
C SER A 47 59.37 -19.35 18.64
N ALA A 48 58.62 -18.90 19.65
CA ALA A 48 57.20 -19.20 19.79
C ALA A 48 56.41 -18.03 20.40
N ARG A 49 55.10 -18.01 20.11
CA ARG A 49 54.14 -17.04 20.63
C ARG A 49 52.99 -17.76 21.33
N LEU A 50 52.81 -17.49 22.61
CA LEU A 50 51.76 -18.07 23.45
C LEU A 50 50.70 -17.00 23.74
N THR A 51 49.47 -17.24 23.31
CA THR A 51 48.38 -16.22 23.28
C THR A 51 47.40 -16.29 24.45
N PHE A 52 47.60 -17.21 25.41
CA PHE A 52 46.81 -17.32 26.62
C PHE A 52 47.63 -17.94 27.74
N ILE A 53 47.27 -17.66 29.00
CA ILE A 53 48.01 -18.20 30.16
C ILE A 53 47.73 -19.70 30.28
N ARG A 54 48.77 -20.49 30.63
CA ARG A 54 48.82 -21.97 30.53
C ARG A 54 48.83 -22.53 29.11
N ALA A 55 48.95 -21.72 28.06
CA ALA A 55 49.28 -22.24 26.73
C ALA A 55 50.66 -22.92 26.76
N THR A 56 50.81 -24.00 26.00
CA THR A 56 52.04 -24.80 25.96
C THR A 56 52.65 -24.86 24.56
N GLN A 57 53.97 -24.75 24.44
CA GLN A 57 54.72 -25.01 23.21
C GLN A 57 55.77 -26.10 23.45
N GLY A 58 55.76 -27.13 22.60
CA GLY A 58 56.84 -28.11 22.53
C GLY A 58 58.01 -27.61 21.68
N PHE A 59 59.22 -27.87 22.15
CA PHE A 59 60.49 -27.56 21.49
C PHE A 59 61.34 -28.83 21.41
N THR A 60 62.14 -28.95 20.36
CA THR A 60 63.13 -30.01 20.20
C THR A 60 64.54 -29.44 20.09
N ALA A 61 65.50 -30.10 20.73
CA ALA A 61 66.92 -29.76 20.65
C ALA A 61 67.67 -30.82 19.83
N VAL A 62 68.41 -30.38 18.82
CA VAL A 62 69.34 -31.22 18.05
C VAL A 62 70.77 -30.87 18.49
N VAL A 63 71.42 -31.81 19.16
CA VAL A 63 72.83 -31.69 19.57
C VAL A 63 73.74 -32.29 18.50
N ARG A 64 74.83 -31.61 18.15
CA ARG A 64 75.87 -32.15 17.25
C ARG A 64 77.26 -32.11 17.89
N ASP A 65 78.09 -33.06 17.48
CA ASP A 65 79.48 -33.18 17.89
C ASP A 65 80.43 -32.28 17.08
N GLN A 66 81.74 -32.35 17.35
CA GLN A 66 82.76 -31.56 16.66
C GLN A 66 82.87 -31.83 15.14
N ASP A 67 82.34 -32.96 14.68
CA ASP A 67 82.34 -33.38 13.27
C ASP A 67 80.98 -33.10 12.59
N GLY A 68 80.07 -32.41 13.29
CA GLY A 68 78.74 -31.99 12.80
C GLY A 68 77.67 -33.10 12.84
N LYS A 69 77.98 -34.25 13.42
CA LYS A 69 77.10 -35.43 13.48
C LYS A 69 76.15 -35.34 14.67
N VAL A 70 74.89 -35.75 14.47
CA VAL A 70 73.84 -35.67 15.50
C VAL A 70 74.11 -36.67 16.64
N MET A 71 74.09 -36.17 17.87
CA MET A 71 74.25 -36.94 19.10
C MET A 71 72.87 -37.34 19.66
N SER A 72 72.36 -38.50 19.25
CA SER A 72 70.99 -38.96 19.61
C SER A 72 70.80 -39.34 21.07
N SER A 73 71.88 -39.54 21.83
CA SER A 73 71.87 -39.84 23.27
C SER A 73 72.48 -38.71 24.12
N ALA A 74 72.50 -37.48 23.61
CA ALA A 74 72.99 -36.33 24.36
C ALA A 74 72.01 -35.95 25.48
N ASP A 75 72.51 -35.85 26.71
CA ASP A 75 71.75 -35.26 27.82
C ASP A 75 71.58 -33.77 27.57
N VAL A 76 70.32 -33.31 27.58
CA VAL A 76 69.95 -31.90 27.41
C VAL A 76 69.13 -31.47 28.61
N SER A 77 69.55 -30.37 29.22
CA SER A 77 68.82 -29.66 30.28
C SER A 77 68.14 -28.42 29.72
N TRP A 78 66.93 -28.13 30.18
CA TRP A 78 66.09 -27.02 29.70
C TRP A 78 65.83 -26.03 30.83
N SER A 79 65.89 -24.73 30.54
CA SER A 79 65.61 -23.65 31.49
C SER A 79 64.95 -22.44 30.81
N SER A 80 64.19 -21.65 31.58
CA SER A 80 63.71 -20.32 31.17
C SER A 80 64.61 -19.26 31.79
N SER A 81 64.85 -18.16 31.06
CA SER A 81 65.49 -16.95 31.62
C SER A 81 64.59 -16.21 32.63
N ASP A 82 63.27 -16.40 32.54
CA ASP A 82 62.27 -15.78 33.43
C ASP A 82 61.09 -16.73 33.68
N GLY A 83 60.93 -17.14 34.94
CA GLY A 83 59.87 -18.04 35.39
C GLY A 83 58.50 -17.36 35.56
N GLU A 84 58.45 -16.03 35.64
CA GLU A 84 57.20 -15.26 35.71
C GLU A 84 56.55 -15.13 34.32
N VAL A 85 57.36 -15.16 33.24
CA VAL A 85 56.86 -15.24 31.86
C VAL A 85 56.44 -16.66 31.50
N PHE A 86 57.35 -17.65 31.61
CA PHE A 86 57.02 -19.05 31.35
C PHE A 86 57.88 -20.05 32.14
N THR A 87 57.31 -21.21 32.44
CA THR A 87 58.05 -22.36 33.00
C THR A 87 58.34 -23.40 31.93
N VAL A 88 59.42 -24.18 32.08
CA VAL A 88 59.73 -25.29 31.16
C VAL A 88 59.85 -26.61 31.91
N THR A 89 59.31 -27.66 31.31
CA THR A 89 59.53 -29.06 31.73
C THR A 89 60.03 -29.89 30.55
N GLY A 90 61.07 -30.70 30.76
CA GLY A 90 61.69 -31.47 29.69
C GLY A 90 62.99 -32.16 30.10
N SER A 91 63.42 -33.15 29.32
CA SER A 91 64.66 -33.90 29.53
C SER A 91 65.10 -34.54 28.23
N GLY A 92 66.39 -34.44 27.88
CA GLY A 92 66.87 -34.88 26.57
C GLY A 92 66.29 -34.01 25.45
N SER A 93 66.15 -34.57 24.25
CA SER A 93 65.86 -33.79 23.03
C SER A 93 64.50 -33.07 22.98
N GLY A 94 63.63 -33.17 23.99
CA GLY A 94 62.34 -32.49 24.06
C GLY A 94 62.13 -31.66 25.34
N GLY A 95 61.62 -30.45 25.16
CA GLY A 95 61.18 -29.55 26.24
C GLY A 95 59.82 -28.91 25.94
N THR A 96 59.03 -28.60 26.96
CA THR A 96 57.73 -27.93 26.83
C THR A 96 57.70 -26.67 27.67
N ALA A 97 57.58 -25.51 27.02
CA ALA A 97 57.33 -24.22 27.68
C ALA A 97 55.83 -24.07 27.98
N THR A 98 55.49 -23.53 29.15
CA THR A 98 54.13 -23.26 29.63
C THR A 98 54.01 -21.82 30.10
N ALA A 99 53.12 -21.04 29.48
CA ALA A 99 52.90 -19.63 29.79
C ALA A 99 52.41 -19.40 31.23
N VAL A 100 53.02 -18.44 31.93
CA VAL A 100 52.70 -18.03 33.31
C VAL A 100 52.20 -16.58 33.35
N GLY A 101 52.87 -15.67 32.65
CA GLY A 101 52.55 -14.23 32.63
C GLY A 101 53.01 -13.57 31.33
N ASN A 102 52.53 -12.35 31.06
CA ASN A 102 52.87 -11.62 29.83
C ASN A 102 54.31 -11.13 29.83
N GLY A 103 55.02 -11.31 28.71
CA GLY A 103 56.41 -10.88 28.55
C GLY A 103 57.15 -11.61 27.44
N MET A 104 58.46 -11.40 27.38
CA MET A 104 59.37 -12.12 26.48
C MET A 104 60.55 -12.64 27.29
N ALA A 105 60.86 -13.93 27.11
CA ALA A 105 61.95 -14.60 27.81
C ALA A 105 62.61 -15.64 26.89
N GLU A 106 63.84 -16.05 27.22
CA GLU A 106 64.60 -17.02 26.44
C GLU A 106 64.47 -18.43 27.04
N LEU A 107 64.15 -19.39 26.17
CA LEU A 107 64.27 -20.81 26.44
C LEU A 107 65.69 -21.27 26.11
N MET A 108 66.42 -21.77 27.09
CA MET A 108 67.80 -22.26 26.91
C MET A 108 67.85 -23.78 27.04
N ALA A 109 68.50 -24.43 26.07
CA ALA A 109 68.83 -25.85 26.09
C ALA A 109 70.36 -26.01 26.18
N VAL A 110 70.85 -26.78 27.17
CA VAL A 110 72.29 -26.96 27.42
C VAL A 110 72.66 -28.45 27.41
N SER A 111 73.71 -28.78 26.66
CA SER A 111 74.34 -30.11 26.64
C SER A 111 75.86 -29.97 26.71
N GLY A 112 76.48 -30.47 27.77
CA GLY A 112 77.94 -30.34 28.00
C GLY A 112 78.39 -28.88 28.16
N GLN A 113 79.07 -28.35 27.14
CA GLN A 113 79.47 -26.92 27.06
C GLN A 113 78.76 -26.17 25.93
N ALA A 114 77.94 -26.86 25.13
CA ALA A 114 77.16 -26.26 24.06
C ALA A 114 75.77 -25.87 24.57
N SER A 115 75.29 -24.71 24.11
CA SER A 115 73.95 -24.21 24.41
C SER A 115 73.28 -23.65 23.16
N GLY A 116 71.96 -23.73 23.15
CA GLY A 116 71.08 -23.10 22.17
C GLY A 116 70.01 -22.29 22.90
N THR A 117 69.49 -21.25 22.25
CA THR A 117 68.38 -20.44 22.76
C THR A 117 67.24 -20.33 21.75
N ALA A 118 66.02 -20.15 22.25
CA ALA A 118 64.83 -19.84 21.48
C ALA A 118 64.00 -18.78 22.20
N ALA A 119 63.41 -17.83 21.46
CA ALA A 119 62.64 -16.74 22.07
C ALA A 119 61.17 -17.14 22.30
N VAL A 120 60.67 -16.96 23.52
CA VAL A 120 59.26 -17.21 23.86
C VAL A 120 58.60 -15.89 24.25
N GLU A 121 57.61 -15.48 23.46
CA GLU A 121 56.74 -14.33 23.75
C GLU A 121 55.40 -14.85 24.29
N VAL A 122 55.05 -14.47 25.52
CA VAL A 122 53.71 -14.67 26.07
C VAL A 122 52.96 -13.35 25.96
N ARG A 123 51.89 -13.36 25.18
CA ARG A 123 51.01 -12.20 24.99
C ARG A 123 49.57 -12.65 25.02
N GLN A 124 49.03 -12.70 26.24
CA GLN A 124 47.64 -13.02 26.53
C GLN A 124 46.71 -12.14 25.67
N ARG A 125 45.83 -12.79 24.93
CA ARG A 125 44.91 -12.17 23.99
C ARG A 125 43.48 -12.40 24.44
N VAL A 126 42.66 -11.36 24.40
CA VAL A 126 41.24 -11.47 24.70
C VAL A 126 40.57 -12.42 23.70
N ALA A 127 39.80 -13.38 24.21
CA ALA A 127 39.01 -14.32 23.43
C ALA A 127 37.52 -14.29 23.78
N ARG A 128 37.16 -13.81 24.98
CA ARG A 128 35.78 -13.63 25.45
C ARG A 128 35.61 -12.30 26.18
N LEU A 129 34.43 -11.71 26.00
CA LEU A 129 33.89 -10.55 26.68
C LEU A 129 32.50 -10.97 27.17
N GLU A 130 32.31 -11.00 28.48
CA GLU A 130 31.08 -11.49 29.14
C GLU A 130 30.56 -10.40 30.09
N ALA A 131 29.24 -10.16 30.14
CA ALA A 131 28.67 -9.34 31.21
C ALA A 131 28.73 -10.07 32.55
N VAL A 132 29.02 -9.31 33.61
CA VAL A 132 29.03 -9.77 35.01
C VAL A 132 27.82 -9.20 35.75
N SER A 133 27.47 -7.94 35.49
CA SER A 133 26.30 -7.27 36.08
C SER A 133 25.82 -6.11 35.21
N GLY A 134 24.61 -5.65 35.50
CA GLY A 134 24.07 -4.38 35.02
C GLY A 134 23.22 -4.44 33.75
N ASP A 135 23.00 -5.63 33.18
CA ASP A 135 22.14 -5.82 31.99
C ASP A 135 20.65 -5.94 32.34
N ASP A 136 19.80 -5.67 31.35
CA ASP A 136 18.31 -5.69 31.41
C ASP A 136 17.71 -4.94 32.63
N GLN A 137 18.38 -3.89 33.11
CA GLN A 137 17.94 -3.05 34.23
C GLN A 137 16.84 -2.04 33.85
N GLN A 138 16.22 -1.43 34.86
CA GLN A 138 15.30 -0.30 34.68
C GLN A 138 15.68 0.87 35.60
N ALA A 139 15.43 2.10 35.16
CA ALA A 139 15.52 3.32 35.98
C ALA A 139 14.64 4.42 35.38
N VAL A 140 14.31 5.44 36.17
CA VAL A 140 13.57 6.62 35.67
C VAL A 140 14.39 7.31 34.58
N ARG A 141 13.74 7.79 33.52
CA ARG A 141 14.41 8.45 32.38
C ARG A 141 15.31 9.60 32.85
N GLY A 142 16.50 9.73 32.24
CA GLY A 142 17.50 10.71 32.68
C GLY A 142 18.23 10.38 34.01
N THR A 143 17.91 9.28 34.70
CA THR A 143 18.55 8.89 35.97
C THR A 143 19.51 7.70 35.82
N LYS A 144 20.33 7.47 36.85
CA LYS A 144 21.34 6.41 36.89
C LYS A 144 20.71 5.05 37.17
N LEU A 145 21.18 4.02 36.46
CA LEU A 145 20.89 2.63 36.82
C LEU A 145 21.37 2.32 38.25
N ALA A 146 20.68 1.38 38.90
CA ALA A 146 20.96 1.00 40.28
C ALA A 146 22.30 0.25 40.40
N GLU A 147 22.54 -0.72 39.52
CA GLU A 147 23.78 -1.48 39.45
C GLU A 147 24.69 -0.96 38.32
N PRO A 148 26.03 -0.94 38.50
CA PRO A 148 26.96 -0.60 37.45
C PRO A 148 27.01 -1.67 36.36
N LEU A 149 27.33 -1.25 35.13
CA LEU A 149 27.64 -2.15 34.03
C LEU A 149 29.04 -2.71 34.25
N VAL A 150 29.15 -4.03 34.40
CA VAL A 150 30.43 -4.71 34.59
C VAL A 150 30.59 -5.77 33.53
N VAL A 151 31.72 -5.75 32.83
CA VAL A 151 32.15 -6.83 31.93
C VAL A 151 33.42 -7.50 32.43
N ARG A 152 33.64 -8.76 32.06
CA ARG A 152 34.89 -9.48 32.29
C ARG A 152 35.49 -9.95 30.97
N LEU A 153 36.78 -9.70 30.80
CA LEU A 153 37.59 -10.21 29.70
C LEU A 153 38.29 -11.50 30.10
N ARG A 154 38.26 -12.49 29.22
CA ARG A 154 38.98 -13.77 29.38
C ARG A 154 39.75 -14.15 28.13
N ASP A 155 40.87 -14.82 28.32
CA ASP A 155 41.61 -15.46 27.25
C ASP A 155 40.98 -16.81 26.82
N GLN A 156 41.63 -17.47 25.85
CA GLN A 156 41.19 -18.77 25.34
C GLN A 156 41.21 -19.87 26.42
N GLY A 157 42.16 -19.81 27.36
CA GLY A 157 42.24 -20.69 28.53
C GLY A 157 41.21 -20.41 29.63
N GLY A 158 40.51 -19.26 29.55
CA GLY A 158 39.52 -18.81 30.54
C GLY A 158 40.11 -17.95 31.66
N THR A 159 41.42 -17.66 31.62
CA THR A 159 42.11 -16.79 32.57
C THR A 159 41.67 -15.34 32.32
N PRO A 160 41.43 -14.52 33.36
CA PRO A 160 41.14 -13.11 33.16
C PRO A 160 42.30 -12.36 32.48
N VAL A 161 41.99 -11.28 31.77
CA VAL A 161 42.98 -10.43 31.08
C VAL A 161 42.97 -9.02 31.69
N GLU A 162 44.07 -8.64 32.31
CA GLU A 162 44.30 -7.32 32.95
C GLU A 162 44.86 -6.29 31.95
N GLY A 163 44.64 -5.00 32.22
CA GLY A 163 45.24 -3.87 31.50
C GLY A 163 44.69 -3.64 30.09
N VAL A 164 43.58 -4.28 29.72
CA VAL A 164 42.95 -4.08 28.41
C VAL A 164 41.86 -3.01 28.53
N PRO A 165 41.88 -1.95 27.70
CA PRO A 165 40.84 -0.93 27.72
C PRO A 165 39.51 -1.45 27.13
N VAL A 166 38.44 -1.31 27.90
CA VAL A 166 37.05 -1.49 27.47
C VAL A 166 36.42 -0.13 27.23
N THR A 167 35.87 0.07 26.02
CA THR A 167 35.14 1.29 25.66
C THR A 167 33.64 1.06 25.84
N PHE A 168 32.98 1.91 26.63
CA PHE A 168 31.53 1.90 26.86
C PHE A 168 30.88 3.06 26.09
N ARG A 169 29.95 2.74 25.18
CA ARG A 169 29.33 3.72 24.28
C ARG A 169 27.80 3.54 24.22
N PRO A 170 27.01 4.43 24.86
CA PRO A 170 25.59 4.55 24.58
C PRO A 170 25.35 4.81 23.08
N ARG A 171 24.18 4.41 22.56
CA ARG A 171 23.70 4.94 21.27
C ARG A 171 23.37 6.45 21.39
N PRO A 172 23.30 7.19 20.26
CA PRO A 172 22.73 8.54 20.28
C PRO A 172 21.36 8.56 20.98
N GLY A 173 21.07 9.58 21.78
CA GLY A 173 19.87 9.67 22.62
C GLY A 173 19.86 8.77 23.87
N HIS A 174 20.72 7.75 23.95
CA HIS A 174 20.63 6.70 24.99
C HIS A 174 21.37 7.03 26.32
N GLY A 175 21.47 8.31 26.65
CA GLY A 175 22.08 8.81 27.89
C GLY A 175 23.61 8.83 27.87
N SER A 176 24.23 8.65 29.05
CA SER A 176 25.67 8.88 29.26
C SER A 176 26.28 7.90 30.27
N VAL A 177 27.60 7.71 30.22
CA VAL A 177 28.36 6.88 31.17
C VAL A 177 29.32 7.71 32.01
N SER A 178 29.56 7.29 33.24
CA SER A 178 30.52 7.95 34.14
C SER A 178 31.97 7.86 33.64
N ALA A 179 32.32 6.75 32.96
CA ALA A 179 33.56 6.60 32.21
C ALA A 179 33.32 5.92 30.86
N GLY A 180 33.74 6.57 29.77
CA GLY A 180 33.62 6.04 28.40
C GLY A 180 34.69 5.01 28.02
N GLN A 181 35.80 4.96 28.75
CA GLN A 181 36.87 3.96 28.57
C GLN A 181 37.46 3.61 29.94
N VAL A 182 37.62 2.32 30.22
CA VAL A 182 38.09 1.80 31.52
C VAL A 182 39.00 0.59 31.27
N GLU A 183 40.19 0.56 31.86
CA GLU A 183 41.10 -0.60 31.79
C GLU A 183 40.63 -1.73 32.72
N THR A 184 40.82 -2.98 32.30
CA THR A 184 40.50 -4.14 33.13
C THR A 184 41.47 -4.30 34.29
N GLY A 185 40.96 -4.60 35.49
CA GLY A 185 41.78 -4.93 36.66
C GLY A 185 42.32 -6.37 36.65
N VAL A 186 43.02 -6.74 37.72
CA VAL A 186 43.62 -8.09 37.97
C VAL A 186 42.66 -9.28 37.79
N ASP A 187 41.36 -9.06 37.98
CA ASP A 187 40.31 -10.09 37.82
C ASP A 187 39.64 -10.06 36.44
N GLY A 188 40.21 -9.27 35.51
CA GLY A 188 39.76 -9.03 34.16
C GLY A 188 38.49 -8.20 34.03
N THR A 189 38.02 -7.53 35.10
CA THR A 189 36.79 -6.71 35.03
C THR A 189 37.06 -5.24 34.72
N ALA A 190 36.14 -4.66 33.95
CA ALA A 190 36.01 -3.21 33.78
C ALA A 190 34.55 -2.82 34.06
N SER A 191 34.35 -1.65 34.69
CA SER A 191 33.03 -1.20 35.16
C SER A 191 32.77 0.25 34.83
N THR A 192 31.51 0.59 34.53
CA THR A 192 31.06 1.98 34.38
C THR A 192 29.63 2.13 34.90
N GLU A 193 29.24 3.34 35.30
CA GLU A 193 27.85 3.63 35.65
C GLU A 193 27.14 4.21 34.43
N TRP A 194 25.88 3.84 34.19
CA TRP A 194 25.08 4.33 33.06
C TRP A 194 23.87 5.12 33.56
N THR A 195 23.78 6.37 33.10
CA THR A 195 22.60 7.24 33.22
C THR A 195 21.79 7.10 31.94
N LEU A 196 20.52 6.72 32.05
CA LEU A 196 19.65 6.48 30.90
C LEU A 196 19.30 7.77 30.16
N GLY A 197 18.97 7.63 28.88
CA GLY A 197 18.42 8.71 28.06
C GLY A 197 16.99 9.10 28.46
N VAL A 198 16.45 10.09 27.75
CA VAL A 198 15.05 10.52 27.88
C VAL A 198 14.20 10.23 26.64
N ALA A 199 14.83 10.08 25.47
CA ALA A 199 14.16 10.03 24.15
C ALA A 199 13.55 8.66 23.75
N ALA A 200 13.59 7.65 24.63
CA ALA A 200 13.00 6.33 24.33
C ALA A 200 12.87 5.47 25.59
N PRO A 201 11.88 4.57 25.68
CA PRO A 201 11.79 3.60 26.77
C PRO A 201 12.85 2.51 26.64
N ARG A 202 13.18 2.04 25.43
CA ARG A 202 14.14 0.93 25.22
C ARG A 202 15.55 1.44 24.95
N GLN A 203 16.41 1.29 25.95
CA GLN A 203 17.76 1.83 25.99
C GLN A 203 18.82 0.74 25.70
N SER A 204 19.99 1.14 25.18
CA SER A 204 21.07 0.20 24.86
C SER A 204 22.45 0.85 24.78
N LEU A 205 23.45 0.14 25.27
CA LEU A 205 24.86 0.55 25.30
C LEU A 205 25.75 -0.59 24.76
N VAL A 206 26.83 -0.26 24.06
CA VAL A 206 27.85 -1.25 23.65
C VAL A 206 29.12 -1.09 24.49
N ALA A 207 29.55 -2.19 25.11
CA ALA A 207 30.89 -2.34 25.67
C ALA A 207 31.77 -3.08 24.63
N ALA A 208 32.95 -2.54 24.33
CA ALA A 208 33.82 -3.02 23.26
C ALA A 208 35.27 -3.18 23.73
N ALA A 209 35.91 -4.29 23.37
CA ALA A 209 37.34 -4.55 23.59
C ALA A 209 37.91 -5.37 22.42
N ASP A 210 39.06 -4.96 21.88
CA ASP A 210 39.64 -5.49 20.63
C ASP A 210 38.64 -5.52 19.45
N GLN A 211 38.00 -6.68 19.23
CA GLN A 211 37.00 -6.95 18.19
C GLN A 211 35.73 -7.58 18.78
N LEU A 212 35.65 -7.70 20.11
CA LEU A 212 34.52 -8.24 20.83
C LEU A 212 33.62 -7.10 21.30
N ASN A 213 32.32 -7.29 21.15
CA ASN A 213 31.30 -6.34 21.57
C ASN A 213 30.24 -7.05 22.41
N TYR A 214 29.86 -6.46 23.53
CA TYR A 214 28.70 -6.85 24.32
C TYR A 214 27.70 -5.70 24.30
N ARG A 215 26.41 -6.01 24.18
CA ARG A 215 25.35 -4.98 24.19
C ARG A 215 24.52 -5.11 25.45
N PHE A 216 24.70 -4.15 26.36
CA PHE A 216 23.79 -3.94 27.46
C PHE A 216 22.48 -3.33 26.97
N ARG A 217 21.40 -3.68 27.65
CA ARG A 217 20.03 -3.17 27.49
C ARG A 217 19.55 -2.60 28.81
N ALA A 218 18.65 -1.65 28.72
CA ALA A 218 17.90 -1.16 29.87
C ALA A 218 16.53 -0.64 29.43
N THR A 219 15.62 -0.46 30.37
CA THR A 219 14.34 0.24 30.15
C THR A 219 14.33 1.53 30.94
N ALA A 220 14.25 2.67 30.25
CA ALA A 220 13.87 3.93 30.87
C ALA A 220 12.36 3.86 31.16
N ILE A 221 11.98 4.22 32.38
CA ILE A 221 10.59 4.34 32.82
C ILE A 221 10.28 5.78 33.24
N THR A 222 9.00 6.08 33.42
CA THR A 222 8.50 7.37 33.92
C THR A 222 7.74 7.17 35.22
N ASP A 223 7.58 8.23 36.02
CA ASP A 223 6.76 8.19 37.24
C ASP A 223 5.25 8.08 36.94
N ALA A 224 4.84 8.49 35.74
CA ALA A 224 3.51 8.30 35.16
C ALA A 224 3.65 7.95 33.67
N PRO A 225 2.82 7.07 33.09
CA PRO A 225 2.89 6.75 31.65
C PRO A 225 2.67 7.99 30.77
N ILE A 226 3.40 8.09 29.65
CA ILE A 226 3.35 9.25 28.74
C ILE A 226 3.08 8.82 27.27
N PRO A 227 2.43 9.66 26.46
CA PRO A 227 2.20 9.37 25.04
C PRO A 227 3.50 9.41 24.20
N ASP A 228 3.38 8.95 22.96
CA ASP A 228 4.41 9.00 21.91
C ASP A 228 3.68 9.13 20.56
N LEU A 229 3.50 10.36 20.06
CA LEU A 229 2.74 10.61 18.85
C LEU A 229 3.57 10.43 17.57
N GLU A 230 2.97 9.79 16.56
CA GLU A 230 3.57 9.63 15.24
C GLU A 230 2.50 9.75 14.14
N PHE A 231 2.87 10.34 12.99
CA PHE A 231 2.06 10.26 11.78
C PHE A 231 2.21 8.89 11.14
N ARG A 232 1.12 8.12 11.12
CA ARG A 232 1.05 6.82 10.45
C ARG A 232 0.81 6.97 8.94
N ALA A 233 0.01 7.96 8.55
CA ALA A 233 -0.20 8.37 7.17
C ALA A 233 -0.59 9.85 7.10
N VAL A 234 -0.23 10.50 6.00
CA VAL A 234 -0.77 11.81 5.60
C VAL A 234 -1.18 11.70 4.14
N THR A 235 -2.43 12.04 3.85
CA THR A 235 -3.01 11.99 2.49
C THR A 235 -3.72 13.30 2.19
N LEU A 236 -3.81 13.65 0.91
CA LEU A 236 -4.54 14.80 0.42
C LEU A 236 -5.86 14.33 -0.21
N SER A 237 -6.94 15.12 -0.13
CA SER A 237 -8.16 14.84 -0.91
C SER A 237 -7.92 14.92 -2.42
N ARG A 238 -6.87 15.65 -2.85
CA ARG A 238 -6.45 15.80 -4.23
C ARG A 238 -4.96 16.15 -4.35
N ASP A 239 -4.28 15.62 -5.37
CA ASP A 239 -2.85 15.86 -5.64
C ASP A 239 -2.59 16.94 -6.71
N ASP A 240 -3.55 17.24 -7.58
CA ASP A 240 -3.52 18.27 -8.63
C ASP A 240 -4.49 19.47 -8.44
N PRO A 241 -4.70 20.03 -7.23
CA PRO A 241 -5.70 21.09 -7.01
C PRO A 241 -5.47 22.34 -7.89
N THR A 242 -6.53 23.09 -8.20
CA THR A 242 -6.39 24.37 -8.90
C THR A 242 -6.23 25.56 -7.95
N VAL A 243 -5.85 26.72 -8.50
CA VAL A 243 -5.88 28.03 -7.81
C VAL A 243 -7.27 28.48 -7.33
N LEU A 244 -8.34 27.74 -7.65
CA LEU A 244 -9.72 28.00 -7.23
C LEU A 244 -10.25 26.94 -6.25
N GLU A 245 -9.43 25.95 -5.89
CA GLU A 245 -9.81 24.78 -5.08
C GLU A 245 -9.07 24.76 -3.74
N THR A 246 -9.72 24.21 -2.72
CA THR A 246 -9.10 23.87 -1.44
C THR A 246 -8.75 22.38 -1.39
N VAL A 247 -7.76 22.00 -0.58
CA VAL A 247 -7.39 20.60 -0.35
C VAL A 247 -7.59 20.26 1.12
N ASP A 248 -8.17 19.10 1.39
CA ASP A 248 -8.21 18.54 2.74
C ASP A 248 -6.95 17.70 2.99
N VAL A 249 -6.17 18.10 3.99
CA VAL A 249 -5.04 17.31 4.49
C VAL A 249 -5.57 16.37 5.58
N MET A 250 -5.58 15.08 5.28
CA MET A 250 -6.03 14.03 6.19
C MET A 250 -4.81 13.37 6.86
N ALA A 251 -4.77 13.36 8.18
CA ALA A 251 -3.69 12.76 8.96
C ALA A 251 -4.19 11.59 9.81
N GLU A 252 -3.61 10.41 9.63
CA GLU A 252 -3.75 9.26 10.54
C GLU A 252 -2.65 9.36 11.60
N ILE A 253 -3.04 9.56 12.86
CA ILE A 253 -2.15 9.80 14.00
C ILE A 253 -2.22 8.60 14.93
N VAL A 254 -1.07 8.04 15.33
CA VAL A 254 -0.98 6.94 16.29
C VAL A 254 -0.28 7.38 17.57
N ASN A 255 -0.75 6.91 18.72
CA ASN A 255 -0.05 7.02 20.01
C ASN A 255 0.64 5.68 20.31
N LEU A 256 1.96 5.62 20.15
CA LEU A 256 2.79 4.45 20.44
C LEU A 256 3.26 4.38 21.91
N GLY A 257 2.93 5.40 22.70
CA GLY A 257 3.35 5.55 24.10
C GLY A 257 2.60 4.64 25.06
N ASP A 258 3.00 4.67 26.32
CA ASP A 258 2.36 3.93 27.40
C ASP A 258 1.29 4.75 28.15
N GLY A 259 1.27 6.06 27.97
CA GLY A 259 0.23 6.98 28.43
C GLY A 259 -0.79 7.37 27.36
N ALA A 260 -1.93 7.91 27.82
CA ALA A 260 -2.88 8.58 26.94
C ALA A 260 -2.48 10.06 26.75
N THR A 261 -2.84 10.65 25.61
CA THR A 261 -2.73 12.10 25.40
C THR A 261 -3.71 12.87 26.31
N PRO A 262 -3.61 14.21 26.43
CA PRO A 262 -4.66 15.03 27.04
C PRO A 262 -6.03 14.86 26.34
N PRO A 263 -7.15 15.33 26.94
CA PRO A 263 -8.49 15.22 26.35
C PRO A 263 -8.61 15.75 24.91
N THR A 264 -7.81 16.77 24.59
CA THR A 264 -7.59 17.34 23.25
C THR A 264 -6.13 17.76 23.13
N PHE A 265 -5.54 17.66 21.94
CA PHE A 265 -4.21 18.20 21.62
C PHE A 265 -4.20 18.81 20.21
N LYS A 266 -3.20 19.63 19.88
CA LYS A 266 -3.19 20.38 18.62
C LYS A 266 -2.41 19.67 17.51
N LEU A 267 -2.94 19.74 16.30
CA LEU A 267 -2.23 19.53 15.04
C LEU A 267 -2.15 20.88 14.31
N ALA A 268 -0.95 21.39 14.05
CA ALA A 268 -0.74 22.54 13.18
C ALA A 268 -0.37 22.10 11.76
N VAL A 269 -0.84 22.84 10.76
CA VAL A 269 -0.46 22.69 9.35
C VAL A 269 0.10 24.01 8.83
N SER A 270 1.27 23.94 8.20
CA SER A 270 1.95 25.07 7.57
C SER A 270 2.06 24.86 6.07
N VAL A 271 1.96 25.95 5.30
CA VAL A 271 2.22 25.98 3.86
C VAL A 271 3.46 26.84 3.63
N ASP A 272 4.47 26.26 2.96
CA ASP A 272 5.76 26.91 2.67
C ASP A 272 6.41 27.56 3.92
N GLY A 273 6.29 26.89 5.07
CA GLY A 273 6.80 27.35 6.36
C GLY A 273 5.95 28.39 7.11
N GLN A 274 4.76 28.75 6.62
CA GLN A 274 3.80 29.61 7.32
C GLN A 274 2.61 28.77 7.83
N VAL A 275 2.34 28.78 9.14
CA VAL A 275 1.14 28.14 9.73
C VAL A 275 -0.13 28.72 9.09
N VAL A 276 -0.95 27.86 8.49
CA VAL A 276 -2.24 28.21 7.86
C VAL A 276 -3.44 27.73 8.65
N GLY A 277 -3.29 26.68 9.46
CA GLY A 277 -4.37 26.13 10.27
C GLY A 277 -3.86 25.36 11.49
N THR A 278 -4.69 25.29 12.51
CA THR A 278 -4.48 24.45 13.69
C THR A 278 -5.83 23.82 14.07
N VAL A 279 -5.86 22.51 14.28
CA VAL A 279 -7.06 21.75 14.65
C VAL A 279 -6.84 21.01 15.95
N ASP A 280 -7.90 20.92 16.77
CA ASP A 280 -7.90 20.10 17.97
C ASP A 280 -8.21 18.64 17.60
N VAL A 281 -7.30 17.74 17.96
CA VAL A 281 -7.42 16.29 17.85
C VAL A 281 -7.89 15.73 19.20
N GLY A 282 -8.88 14.84 19.18
CA GLY A 282 -9.40 14.20 20.39
C GLY A 282 -8.41 13.24 21.05
N GLN A 283 -8.66 12.92 22.33
CA GLN A 283 -7.81 12.04 23.12
C GLN A 283 -7.50 10.68 22.47
N LEU A 284 -6.22 10.30 22.47
CA LEU A 284 -5.73 8.99 22.06
C LEU A 284 -5.20 8.22 23.27
N ALA A 285 -5.79 7.06 23.55
CA ALA A 285 -5.25 6.11 24.51
C ALA A 285 -3.93 5.49 23.99
N ALA A 286 -3.15 4.88 24.89
CA ALA A 286 -1.95 4.13 24.53
C ALA A 286 -2.28 3.03 23.49
N GLY A 287 -1.55 3.03 22.37
CA GLY A 287 -1.77 2.12 21.24
C GLY A 287 -2.98 2.46 20.34
N ALA A 288 -3.67 3.57 20.57
CA ALA A 288 -4.80 4.00 19.76
C ALA A 288 -4.36 4.79 18.51
N THR A 289 -5.26 4.84 17.53
CA THR A 289 -5.13 5.65 16.31
C THR A 289 -6.35 6.56 16.19
N GLY A 290 -6.15 7.79 15.72
CA GLY A 290 -7.22 8.72 15.39
C GLY A 290 -6.88 9.53 14.14
N ASN A 291 -7.90 10.17 13.58
CA ASN A 291 -7.78 10.92 12.33
C ASN A 291 -8.06 12.40 12.57
N ALA A 292 -7.37 13.27 11.84
CA ALA A 292 -7.62 14.70 11.76
C ALA A 292 -7.69 15.14 10.30
N VAL A 293 -8.51 16.16 10.01
CA VAL A 293 -8.64 16.74 8.67
C VAL A 293 -8.47 18.26 8.77
N VAL A 294 -7.64 18.84 7.91
CA VAL A 294 -7.40 20.28 7.84
C VAL A 294 -7.50 20.75 6.40
N THR A 295 -8.53 21.54 6.09
CA THR A 295 -8.70 22.20 4.79
C THR A 295 -7.70 23.33 4.64
N VAL A 296 -6.96 23.34 3.53
CA VAL A 296 -5.94 24.33 3.19
C VAL A 296 -6.12 24.87 1.77
N GLY A 297 -5.54 26.04 1.50
CA GLY A 297 -5.69 26.76 0.22
C GLY A 297 -6.91 27.69 0.18
N PRO A 298 -7.32 28.17 -1.00
CA PRO A 298 -6.67 27.98 -2.29
C PRO A 298 -5.26 28.61 -2.35
N PHE A 299 -4.45 28.15 -3.30
CA PHE A 299 -3.04 28.49 -3.42
C PHE A 299 -2.73 29.19 -4.76
N PRO A 300 -1.60 29.92 -4.87
CA PRO A 300 -1.04 30.30 -6.17
C PRO A 300 -0.67 29.08 -7.03
N THR A 301 -0.56 29.24 -8.35
CA THR A 301 -0.04 28.19 -9.23
C THR A 301 1.42 27.89 -8.90
N GLY A 302 1.76 26.61 -8.65
CA GLY A 302 3.11 26.21 -8.30
C GLY A 302 3.20 24.96 -7.44
N ARG A 303 4.41 24.68 -6.95
CA ARG A 303 4.68 23.60 -6.00
C ARG A 303 4.72 24.19 -4.60
N HIS A 304 3.95 23.60 -3.69
CA HIS A 304 3.85 24.01 -2.29
C HIS A 304 4.22 22.86 -1.35
N THR A 305 4.88 23.19 -0.24
CA THR A 305 5.18 22.23 0.83
C THR A 305 4.16 22.39 1.96
N LEU A 306 3.54 21.27 2.37
CA LEU A 306 2.62 21.21 3.49
C LEU A 306 3.31 20.49 4.65
N ASP A 307 3.63 21.23 5.71
CA ASP A 307 4.28 20.69 6.92
C ASP A 307 3.27 20.55 8.06
N LEU A 308 3.18 19.36 8.64
CA LEU A 308 2.29 19.02 9.74
C LEU A 308 3.11 18.83 11.03
N VAL A 309 2.61 19.35 12.16
CA VAL A 309 3.25 19.23 13.48
C VAL A 309 2.22 18.90 14.56
N LEU A 310 2.45 17.81 15.30
CA LEU A 310 1.70 17.39 16.49
C LEU A 310 2.31 18.04 17.75
N ASP A 311 1.44 18.51 18.65
CA ASP A 311 1.78 19.34 19.81
C ASP A 311 2.81 20.46 19.50
N PRO A 312 2.50 21.38 18.57
CA PRO A 312 3.42 22.44 18.13
C PRO A 312 3.81 23.41 19.26
N ASP A 313 3.02 23.46 20.34
CA ASP A 313 3.27 24.29 21.51
C ASP A 313 4.08 23.56 22.61
N GLY A 314 4.21 22.22 22.54
CA GLY A 314 4.85 21.40 23.56
C GLY A 314 4.11 21.42 24.90
N GLU A 315 2.78 21.36 24.88
CA GLU A 315 1.93 21.42 26.08
C GLU A 315 2.00 20.14 26.94
N PHE A 316 2.44 18.99 26.40
CA PHE A 316 2.64 17.77 27.17
C PHE A 316 3.98 17.06 26.87
N GLU A 317 4.34 16.12 27.74
CA GLU A 317 5.61 15.38 27.65
C GLU A 317 5.42 14.07 26.87
N GLU A 318 6.30 13.81 25.91
CA GLU A 318 6.28 12.61 25.06
C GLU A 318 7.59 11.80 25.15
N TRP A 319 7.59 10.60 24.58
CA TRP A 319 8.76 9.73 24.52
C TRP A 319 9.78 10.17 23.48
N GLU A 320 9.38 10.26 22.21
CA GLU A 320 10.11 10.93 21.14
C GLU A 320 9.28 12.13 20.67
N THR A 321 9.95 13.19 20.20
CA THR A 321 9.28 14.36 19.61
C THR A 321 9.77 14.67 18.20
N ALA A 322 10.80 13.95 17.73
CA ALA A 322 11.31 14.06 16.37
C ALA A 322 10.43 13.35 15.31
N ASN A 323 9.46 12.53 15.75
CA ASN A 323 8.43 11.85 14.96
C ASN A 323 7.08 12.61 14.90
N ASN A 324 6.94 13.71 15.64
CA ASN A 324 5.76 14.58 15.66
C ASN A 324 5.53 15.39 14.38
N SER A 325 6.38 15.26 13.35
CA SER A 325 6.31 16.06 12.12
C SER A 325 6.28 15.22 10.85
N ALA A 326 5.48 15.64 9.89
CA ALA A 326 5.42 15.07 8.55
C ALA A 326 5.33 16.19 7.50
N SER A 327 5.80 15.93 6.28
CA SER A 327 5.74 16.88 5.17
C SER A 327 5.22 16.19 3.90
N VAL A 328 4.36 16.87 3.14
CA VAL A 328 3.85 16.42 1.84
C VAL A 328 3.92 17.57 0.83
N GLU A 329 4.22 17.27 -0.43
CA GLU A 329 4.21 18.26 -1.51
C GLU A 329 2.89 18.20 -2.29
N VAL A 330 2.40 19.36 -2.74
CA VAL A 330 1.26 19.48 -3.65
C VAL A 330 1.62 20.36 -4.84
N VAL A 331 1.10 20.04 -6.03
CA VAL A 331 1.31 20.83 -7.26
C VAL A 331 -0.01 21.45 -7.69
N VAL A 332 -0.08 22.77 -7.55
CA VAL A 332 -1.27 23.57 -7.82
C VAL A 332 -1.25 24.05 -9.26
N VAL A 333 -2.30 23.73 -10.01
CA VAL A 333 -2.44 24.09 -11.44
C VAL A 333 -3.28 25.34 -11.63
N ASN A 334 -3.08 26.06 -12.74
CA ASN A 334 -3.90 27.24 -13.04
C ASN A 334 -5.31 26.82 -13.49
N GLN A 335 -6.32 27.56 -13.06
CA GLN A 335 -7.68 27.47 -13.58
C GLN A 335 -8.30 28.86 -13.60
N ASP A 336 -8.78 29.28 -14.77
CA ASP A 336 -9.38 30.59 -14.96
C ASP A 336 -10.90 30.54 -14.79
N ARG A 337 -11.52 31.68 -14.46
CA ARG A 337 -12.99 31.80 -14.39
C ARG A 337 -13.53 32.32 -15.72
N LEU A 338 -14.65 31.77 -16.17
CA LEU A 338 -15.37 32.21 -17.36
C LEU A 338 -16.87 32.18 -17.05
N ALA A 339 -17.55 33.33 -17.10
CA ALA A 339 -18.98 33.39 -16.76
C ALA A 339 -19.88 33.07 -17.97
N PRO A 340 -21.13 32.62 -17.73
CA PRO A 340 -22.12 32.52 -18.81
C PRO A 340 -22.32 33.83 -19.56
N GLY A 341 -22.24 33.79 -20.88
CA GLY A 341 -22.28 34.96 -21.77
C GLY A 341 -20.90 35.57 -22.07
N GLU A 342 -19.82 35.06 -21.49
CA GLU A 342 -18.44 35.49 -21.78
C GLU A 342 -17.74 34.62 -22.83
N SER A 343 -16.63 35.14 -23.36
CA SER A 343 -15.71 34.36 -24.18
C SER A 343 -14.27 34.81 -24.00
N VAL A 344 -13.34 33.88 -24.17
CA VAL A 344 -11.90 34.06 -23.98
C VAL A 344 -11.13 33.47 -25.16
N THR A 345 -9.97 34.04 -25.48
CA THR A 345 -9.08 33.49 -26.51
C THR A 345 -8.07 32.56 -25.87
N VAL A 346 -8.01 31.32 -26.34
CA VAL A 346 -7.10 30.25 -25.88
C VAL A 346 -6.19 29.77 -27.01
N PHE A 347 -5.01 29.27 -26.67
CA PHE A 347 -4.03 28.67 -27.60
C PHE A 347 -3.02 27.82 -26.81
N SER A 348 -2.34 26.90 -27.49
CA SER A 348 -1.16 26.22 -26.93
C SER A 348 -0.12 25.89 -27.99
N GLU A 349 1.15 26.16 -27.69
CA GLU A 349 2.28 25.73 -28.50
C GLU A 349 2.76 24.30 -28.13
N GLU A 350 2.27 23.73 -27.03
CA GLU A 350 2.69 22.44 -26.47
C GLU A 350 1.57 21.40 -26.56
N ALA A 351 1.82 20.31 -27.28
CA ALA A 351 0.90 19.18 -27.34
C ALA A 351 0.88 18.43 -25.99
N GLY A 352 -0.32 18.05 -25.54
CA GLY A 352 -0.57 17.43 -24.24
C GLY A 352 -0.83 18.43 -23.10
N SER A 353 -0.71 19.74 -23.33
CA SER A 353 -1.08 20.75 -22.31
C SER A 353 -2.58 20.78 -22.09
N VAL A 354 -3.02 21.01 -20.85
CA VAL A 354 -4.44 21.20 -20.49
C VAL A 354 -4.65 22.62 -19.95
N LEU A 355 -5.60 23.34 -20.53
CA LEU A 355 -6.08 24.62 -20.01
C LEU A 355 -7.39 24.36 -19.24
N LEU A 356 -7.43 24.73 -17.96
CA LEU A 356 -8.60 24.53 -17.10
C LEU A 356 -9.39 25.82 -16.93
N PHE A 357 -10.71 25.70 -17.00
CA PHE A 357 -11.65 26.77 -16.70
C PHE A 357 -12.69 26.31 -15.68
N ARG A 358 -13.27 27.27 -14.96
CA ARG A 358 -14.40 27.11 -14.06
C ARG A 358 -15.51 28.07 -14.46
N ILE A 359 -16.70 27.55 -14.65
CA ILE A 359 -17.93 28.32 -14.89
C ILE A 359 -18.78 28.11 -13.64
N ASP A 360 -19.11 29.19 -12.92
CA ASP A 360 -20.10 29.14 -11.85
C ASP A 360 -21.42 29.68 -12.39
N VAL A 361 -22.49 28.89 -12.22
CA VAL A 361 -23.86 29.20 -12.63
C VAL A 361 -24.68 29.47 -11.37
N GLU A 362 -25.23 30.67 -11.24
CA GLU A 362 -25.96 31.09 -10.03
C GLU A 362 -27.41 30.59 -9.97
N GLU A 363 -28.09 30.51 -11.12
CA GLU A 363 -29.49 30.09 -11.25
C GLU A 363 -29.63 28.97 -12.28
N ALA A 364 -30.45 27.97 -11.98
CA ALA A 364 -30.75 26.87 -12.91
C ALA A 364 -31.70 27.34 -14.04
N SER A 365 -31.65 26.64 -15.18
CA SER A 365 -32.51 26.90 -16.34
C SER A 365 -32.73 25.61 -17.13
N ASP A 366 -33.95 25.43 -17.65
CA ASP A 366 -34.30 24.34 -18.59
C ASP A 366 -33.54 24.46 -19.92
N GLU A 367 -32.93 25.63 -20.18
CA GLU A 367 -32.07 25.84 -21.35
C GLU A 367 -30.68 25.21 -21.17
N ALA A 368 -30.05 24.89 -22.29
CA ALA A 368 -28.71 24.31 -22.33
C ALA A 368 -27.59 25.30 -21.94
N LEU A 369 -26.61 24.82 -21.17
CA LEU A 369 -25.31 25.47 -21.02
C LEU A 369 -24.40 24.98 -22.14
N ASN A 370 -24.15 25.84 -23.13
CA ASN A 370 -23.30 25.55 -24.27
C ASN A 370 -21.90 26.11 -24.00
N ILE A 371 -20.89 25.27 -24.20
CA ILE A 371 -19.47 25.58 -24.10
C ILE A 371 -18.89 25.24 -25.46
N VAL A 372 -18.45 26.25 -26.21
CA VAL A 372 -18.03 26.09 -27.61
C VAL A 372 -16.61 26.59 -27.78
N LEU A 373 -15.74 25.73 -28.30
CA LEU A 373 -14.42 26.10 -28.78
C LEU A 373 -14.50 26.26 -30.31
N SER A 374 -13.99 27.37 -30.84
CA SER A 374 -14.14 27.65 -32.28
C SER A 374 -12.98 28.43 -32.89
N GLY A 375 -12.69 28.11 -34.15
CA GLY A 375 -11.59 28.68 -34.92
C GLY A 375 -10.22 28.16 -34.47
N GLY A 376 -9.16 28.85 -34.92
CA GLY A 376 -7.79 28.37 -34.76
C GLY A 376 -7.37 27.38 -35.83
N ALA A 377 -6.11 26.97 -35.79
CA ALA A 377 -5.55 25.91 -36.62
C ALA A 377 -4.73 24.99 -35.71
N GLY A 378 -4.96 23.69 -35.82
CA GLY A 378 -4.48 22.70 -34.87
C GLY A 378 -5.59 21.70 -34.55
N ASP A 379 -5.43 21.01 -33.43
CA ASP A 379 -6.31 19.95 -32.97
C ASP A 379 -6.37 20.05 -31.44
N ALA A 380 -7.54 20.33 -30.88
CA ALA A 380 -7.70 20.53 -29.44
C ALA A 380 -9.09 20.08 -28.98
N ASP A 381 -9.11 19.16 -28.03
CA ASP A 381 -10.32 18.53 -27.51
C ASP A 381 -10.92 19.36 -26.36
N LEU A 382 -12.25 19.42 -26.29
CA LEU A 382 -13.03 20.12 -25.27
C LEU A 382 -13.76 19.14 -24.37
N PHE A 383 -13.62 19.34 -23.07
CA PHE A 383 -14.27 18.53 -22.04
C PHE A 383 -15.04 19.41 -21.06
N ALA A 384 -16.21 18.96 -20.62
CA ALA A 384 -17.02 19.66 -19.61
C ALA A 384 -17.66 18.68 -18.60
N HIS A 385 -17.74 19.07 -17.33
CA HIS A 385 -18.33 18.28 -16.24
C HIS A 385 -19.00 19.22 -15.23
N TYR A 386 -20.04 18.74 -14.53
CA TYR A 386 -20.76 19.47 -13.48
C TYR A 386 -20.49 18.83 -12.11
N GLY A 387 -20.29 19.64 -11.07
CA GLY A 387 -19.92 19.16 -9.73
C GLY A 387 -18.41 19.22 -9.51
N ASP A 388 -17.83 18.17 -8.94
CA ASP A 388 -16.39 18.09 -8.68
C ASP A 388 -15.58 18.00 -9.98
N ARG A 389 -14.38 18.60 -10.00
CA ARG A 389 -13.49 18.50 -11.17
C ARG A 389 -13.00 17.05 -11.35
N PRO A 390 -13.11 16.44 -12.53
CA PRO A 390 -12.50 15.13 -12.79
C PRO A 390 -10.98 15.12 -12.63
N GLY A 391 -10.42 13.97 -12.23
CA GLY A 391 -8.98 13.73 -12.16
C GLY A 391 -8.34 13.58 -13.54
N HIS A 392 -9.07 12.98 -14.49
CA HIS A 392 -8.61 12.76 -15.86
C HIS A 392 -9.66 13.27 -16.87
N THR A 393 -9.19 13.65 -18.06
CA THR A 393 -10.05 14.11 -19.17
C THR A 393 -11.13 13.10 -19.56
N ASN A 394 -10.88 11.82 -19.27
CA ASN A 394 -11.74 10.69 -19.55
C ASN A 394 -13.03 10.63 -18.71
N ASP A 395 -13.03 11.29 -17.54
CA ASP A 395 -14.16 11.22 -16.59
C ASP A 395 -15.03 12.50 -16.68
N TYR A 396 -14.71 13.41 -17.61
CA TYR A 396 -15.56 14.55 -17.95
C TYR A 396 -16.80 14.09 -18.71
N ARG A 397 -17.96 14.69 -18.39
CA ARG A 397 -19.26 14.24 -18.85
C ARG A 397 -19.50 14.49 -20.34
N CYS A 398 -19.13 15.68 -20.80
CA CYS A 398 -18.96 15.93 -22.22
C CYS A 398 -17.48 15.79 -22.60
N ASN A 399 -17.25 15.15 -23.75
CA ASN A 399 -15.95 14.90 -24.36
C ASN A 399 -16.09 15.07 -25.87
N SER A 400 -15.88 16.29 -26.34
CA SER A 400 -15.87 16.66 -27.75
C SER A 400 -14.42 16.65 -28.22
N GLY A 401 -14.10 15.71 -29.11
CA GLY A 401 -12.78 15.59 -29.74
C GLY A 401 -12.96 15.14 -31.18
N THR A 402 -13.01 16.10 -32.09
CA THR A 402 -12.99 15.89 -33.54
C THR A 402 -11.54 15.71 -34.01
N PHE A 403 -11.19 16.25 -35.18
CA PHE A 403 -9.80 16.31 -35.67
C PHE A 403 -9.41 17.77 -35.94
N THR A 404 -10.01 18.70 -35.19
CA THR A 404 -9.93 20.15 -35.37
C THR A 404 -10.01 20.84 -34.00
N THR A 405 -10.09 22.17 -34.00
CA THR A 405 -10.31 22.96 -32.77
C THR A 405 -11.78 23.43 -32.65
N ASP A 406 -12.64 23.06 -33.61
CA ASP A 406 -14.08 23.38 -33.56
C ASP A 406 -14.82 22.28 -32.77
N GLU A 407 -15.01 22.52 -31.47
CA GLU A 407 -15.58 21.57 -30.51
C GLU A 407 -16.77 22.17 -29.75
N SER A 408 -17.72 21.33 -29.32
CA SER A 408 -18.91 21.79 -28.60
C SER A 408 -19.34 20.83 -27.50
N CYS A 409 -19.50 21.36 -26.30
CA CYS A 409 -20.12 20.68 -25.17
C CYS A 409 -21.42 21.36 -24.77
N GLN A 410 -22.47 20.57 -24.59
CA GLN A 410 -23.80 21.03 -24.19
C GLN A 410 -24.20 20.26 -22.93
N MET A 411 -24.65 20.97 -21.89
CA MET A 411 -25.11 20.39 -20.63
C MET A 411 -26.57 20.82 -20.41
N VAL A 412 -27.53 19.90 -20.23
CA VAL A 412 -28.97 20.23 -20.26
C VAL A 412 -29.78 19.39 -19.25
N PRO A 413 -30.47 19.99 -18.26
CA PRO A 413 -30.64 21.41 -18.03
C PRO A 413 -29.36 22.08 -17.52
N THR A 414 -29.33 23.41 -17.60
CA THR A 414 -28.35 24.22 -16.88
C THR A 414 -28.66 24.13 -15.38
N ARG A 415 -27.80 23.48 -14.61
CA ARG A 415 -27.89 23.38 -13.15
C ARG A 415 -27.17 24.56 -12.49
N ALA A 416 -27.71 25.05 -11.37
CA ALA A 416 -26.98 25.98 -10.53
C ALA A 416 -25.83 25.25 -9.82
N GLY A 417 -24.63 25.83 -9.83
CA GLY A 417 -23.43 25.21 -9.27
C GLY A 417 -22.19 25.44 -10.13
N THR A 418 -21.19 24.55 -9.98
CA THR A 418 -19.90 24.67 -10.64
C THR A 418 -19.77 23.69 -11.79
N TYR A 419 -19.35 24.20 -12.93
CA TYR A 419 -18.90 23.41 -14.08
C TYR A 419 -17.40 23.58 -14.27
N HIS A 420 -16.73 22.46 -14.51
CA HIS A 420 -15.33 22.40 -14.85
C HIS A 420 -15.15 22.10 -16.34
N VAL A 421 -14.30 22.88 -16.99
CA VAL A 421 -14.00 22.75 -18.41
C VAL A 421 -12.50 22.54 -18.57
N ALA A 422 -12.13 21.60 -19.43
CA ALA A 422 -10.75 21.38 -19.85
C ALA A 422 -10.63 21.51 -21.37
N VAL A 423 -9.60 22.21 -21.84
CA VAL A 423 -9.19 22.22 -23.24
C VAL A 423 -7.83 21.52 -23.34
N LEU A 424 -7.80 20.35 -23.98
CA LEU A 424 -6.59 19.55 -24.19
C LEU A 424 -6.00 19.89 -25.55
N ALA A 425 -4.73 20.29 -25.59
CA ALA A 425 -4.00 20.46 -26.83
C ALA A 425 -3.59 19.08 -27.41
N PHE A 426 -4.47 18.39 -28.14
CA PHE A 426 -4.10 17.12 -28.80
C PHE A 426 -2.89 17.31 -29.73
N SER A 427 -2.85 18.46 -30.41
CA SER A 427 -1.64 19.03 -30.98
C SER A 427 -1.52 20.52 -30.61
N SER A 428 -0.41 21.17 -30.97
CA SER A 428 -0.29 22.63 -30.84
C SER A 428 -1.38 23.32 -31.65
N PHE A 429 -2.14 24.21 -31.03
CA PHE A 429 -3.27 24.91 -31.66
C PHE A 429 -3.15 26.43 -31.52
N GLY A 430 -3.52 27.13 -32.59
CA GLY A 430 -3.50 28.59 -32.64
C GLY A 430 -4.63 29.28 -31.85
N PRO A 431 -4.67 30.63 -31.85
CA PRO A 431 -5.71 31.39 -31.17
C PRO A 431 -7.12 31.00 -31.59
N SER A 432 -7.88 30.49 -30.62
CA SER A 432 -9.24 29.96 -30.77
C SER A 432 -10.15 30.61 -29.72
N LYS A 433 -11.44 30.72 -29.99
CA LYS A 433 -12.42 31.34 -29.08
C LYS A 433 -13.12 30.25 -28.29
N LEU A 434 -12.94 30.25 -26.96
CA LEU A 434 -13.78 29.51 -26.02
C LEU A 434 -14.92 30.43 -25.57
N GLU A 435 -16.16 30.02 -25.74
CA GLU A 435 -17.37 30.79 -25.46
C GLU A 435 -18.36 29.97 -24.63
N VAL A 436 -19.05 30.62 -23.69
CA VAL A 436 -20.06 29.99 -22.84
C VAL A 436 -21.37 30.75 -23.01
N THR A 437 -22.45 30.06 -23.35
CA THR A 437 -23.79 30.67 -23.48
C THR A 437 -24.87 29.75 -22.93
N VAL A 438 -25.82 30.33 -22.19
CA VAL A 438 -27.09 29.66 -21.85
C VAL A 438 -28.11 29.96 -22.96
N GLY A 439 -28.82 28.94 -23.43
CA GLY A 439 -29.88 29.08 -24.42
C GLY A 439 -29.70 28.23 -25.68
N GLY A 440 -30.81 27.98 -26.37
CA GLY A 440 -30.83 27.28 -27.66
C GLY A 440 -31.03 25.77 -27.55
N ARG A 441 -31.93 25.26 -28.40
CA ARG A 441 -32.44 23.88 -28.51
C ARG A 441 -32.86 23.23 -27.18
N PRO A 442 -34.18 23.04 -26.93
CA PRO A 442 -34.59 21.82 -26.25
C PRO A 442 -34.04 20.64 -27.06
N LEU A 443 -33.38 19.71 -26.39
CA LEU A 443 -33.20 18.36 -26.93
C LEU A 443 -34.57 17.69 -27.00
N GLU A 444 -34.72 16.64 -27.81
CA GLU A 444 -35.93 15.82 -27.73
C GLU A 444 -36.00 15.17 -26.32
N PRO A 445 -37.20 14.96 -25.74
CA PRO A 445 -37.31 14.37 -24.42
C PRO A 445 -36.88 12.90 -24.47
N PHE A 446 -36.28 12.40 -23.39
CA PHE A 446 -35.84 11.01 -23.29
C PHE A 446 -37.01 10.03 -23.56
N ASP A 447 -36.85 9.10 -24.51
CA ASP A 447 -37.85 8.09 -24.91
C ASP A 447 -37.40 6.66 -24.50
N ILE A 448 -38.35 5.85 -24.01
CA ILE A 448 -38.10 4.42 -23.75
C ILE A 448 -38.89 3.58 -24.76
N GLU A 449 -38.22 3.10 -25.80
CA GLU A 449 -38.86 2.25 -26.81
C GLU A 449 -39.18 0.86 -26.23
N LEU A 450 -40.41 0.70 -25.73
CA LEU A 450 -40.94 -0.56 -25.20
C LEU A 450 -41.31 -1.54 -26.32
N VAL A 451 -40.64 -2.70 -26.36
CA VAL A 451 -40.93 -3.78 -27.31
C VAL A 451 -41.43 -5.03 -26.60
N PHE A 452 -42.75 -5.19 -26.53
CA PHE A 452 -43.40 -6.38 -25.99
C PHE A 452 -43.22 -7.60 -26.92
N LEU A 453 -42.54 -8.62 -26.42
CA LEU A 453 -42.38 -9.92 -27.11
C LEU A 453 -43.47 -10.92 -26.72
N ASN A 454 -43.87 -10.88 -25.44
CA ASN A 454 -45.08 -11.50 -24.91
C ASN A 454 -45.79 -10.43 -24.06
N SER A 455 -47.08 -10.18 -24.34
CA SER A 455 -47.90 -9.17 -23.66
C SER A 455 -48.76 -9.79 -22.56
N GLY A 456 -49.11 -9.01 -21.55
CA GLY A 456 -50.03 -9.40 -20.49
C GLY A 456 -51.50 -9.16 -20.88
N THR A 457 -52.29 -8.74 -19.89
CA THR A 457 -53.57 -8.08 -20.17
C THR A 457 -53.32 -6.63 -20.63
N PRO A 458 -54.26 -6.00 -21.37
CA PRO A 458 -54.12 -4.59 -21.75
C PRO A 458 -54.00 -3.61 -20.57
N SER A 459 -54.38 -3.99 -19.36
CA SER A 459 -54.16 -3.18 -18.15
C SER A 459 -52.77 -3.39 -17.55
N GLN A 460 -52.18 -4.58 -17.66
CA GLN A 460 -50.80 -4.86 -17.28
C GLN A 460 -49.81 -4.19 -18.23
N ASP A 461 -50.03 -4.29 -19.55
CA ASP A 461 -49.21 -3.61 -20.55
C ASP A 461 -49.21 -2.09 -20.30
N ALA A 462 -50.39 -1.50 -20.03
CA ALA A 462 -50.52 -0.08 -19.70
C ALA A 462 -49.85 0.32 -18.37
N ILE A 463 -49.63 -0.60 -17.42
CA ILE A 463 -48.85 -0.34 -16.19
C ILE A 463 -47.35 -0.30 -16.51
N VAL A 464 -46.88 -1.14 -17.45
CA VAL A 464 -45.49 -1.07 -17.94
C VAL A 464 -45.23 0.24 -18.68
N GLU A 465 -46.17 0.68 -19.54
CA GLU A 465 -46.12 1.99 -20.20
C GLU A 465 -46.10 3.14 -19.19
N GLN A 466 -46.91 3.09 -18.12
CA GLN A 466 -46.88 4.09 -17.04
C GLN A 466 -45.54 4.14 -16.29
N ALA A 467 -44.89 2.99 -16.10
CA ALA A 467 -43.58 2.91 -15.46
C ALA A 467 -42.47 3.50 -16.36
N ALA A 468 -42.57 3.35 -17.69
CA ALA A 468 -41.67 4.01 -18.64
C ALA A 468 -41.86 5.53 -18.61
N VAL A 469 -43.10 6.02 -18.72
CA VAL A 469 -43.41 7.46 -18.62
C VAL A 469 -42.90 8.09 -17.31
N ARG A 470 -42.87 7.34 -16.20
CA ARG A 470 -42.28 7.79 -14.93
C ARG A 470 -40.76 7.99 -15.02
N TRP A 471 -40.04 7.17 -15.79
CA TRP A 471 -38.60 7.32 -16.01
C TRP A 471 -38.28 8.37 -17.08
N GLU A 472 -39.06 8.46 -18.15
CA GLU A 472 -38.95 9.51 -19.17
C GLU A 472 -39.09 10.91 -18.53
N SER A 473 -40.06 11.07 -17.62
CA SER A 473 -40.23 12.31 -16.84
C SER A 473 -39.07 12.60 -15.87
N VAL A 474 -38.19 11.63 -15.61
CA VAL A 474 -37.04 11.78 -14.71
C VAL A 474 -35.77 12.05 -15.51
N MET A 475 -35.56 11.38 -16.65
CA MET A 475 -34.35 11.57 -17.46
C MET A 475 -34.36 12.88 -18.26
N GLY A 476 -35.54 13.42 -18.58
CA GLY A 476 -35.71 14.78 -19.06
C GLY A 476 -35.30 15.06 -20.52
N GLN A 477 -34.15 14.59 -21.00
CA GLN A 477 -33.54 14.94 -22.31
C GLN A 477 -32.85 13.74 -22.99
N GLU A 478 -32.76 13.78 -24.32
CA GLU A 478 -32.16 12.72 -25.17
C GLU A 478 -30.69 12.37 -24.84
N VAL A 479 -30.35 11.14 -25.14
CA VAL A 479 -29.04 10.50 -25.12
C VAL A 479 -28.67 10.13 -26.55
N GLN A 480 -27.44 10.47 -26.97
CA GLN A 480 -26.95 10.21 -28.32
C GLN A 480 -27.33 8.82 -28.90
N ASP A 481 -28.00 8.86 -30.06
CA ASP A 481 -28.40 7.72 -30.90
C ASP A 481 -27.28 6.68 -31.03
N TYR A 482 -27.65 5.40 -31.02
CA TYR A 482 -26.74 4.32 -31.30
C TYR A 482 -26.87 3.84 -32.76
N PRO A 483 -25.85 4.06 -33.62
CA PRO A 483 -25.96 3.80 -35.05
C PRO A 483 -25.84 2.30 -35.36
N ALA A 484 -26.89 1.74 -35.97
CA ALA A 484 -26.85 0.39 -36.57
C ALA A 484 -26.28 0.37 -38.01
N PHE A 485 -25.87 1.53 -38.54
CA PHE A 485 -25.72 1.76 -39.99
C PHE A 485 -24.50 1.15 -40.70
N VAL A 486 -23.59 0.46 -40.00
CA VAL A 486 -22.57 -0.35 -40.69
C VAL A 486 -23.20 -1.67 -41.13
N THR A 487 -23.69 -1.69 -42.38
CA THR A 487 -24.69 -2.58 -43.03
C THR A 487 -24.53 -4.11 -42.95
N ASP A 488 -23.65 -4.64 -42.10
CA ASP A 488 -23.42 -6.08 -41.88
C ASP A 488 -23.42 -6.48 -40.38
N ARG A 489 -23.82 -5.58 -39.46
CA ARG A 489 -23.74 -5.83 -37.99
C ARG A 489 -25.00 -5.41 -37.19
N PRO A 490 -26.15 -6.06 -37.40
CA PRO A 490 -27.30 -5.90 -36.52
C PRO A 490 -26.99 -6.38 -35.09
N PHE A 491 -27.72 -5.86 -34.11
CA PHE A 491 -27.76 -6.43 -32.76
C PHE A 491 -28.16 -7.90 -32.82
N ALA A 492 -27.45 -8.73 -32.07
CA ALA A 492 -27.59 -10.18 -32.22
C ALA A 492 -28.92 -10.68 -31.65
N ARG A 493 -29.54 -11.64 -32.33
CA ARG A 493 -30.69 -12.37 -31.76
C ARG A 493 -30.30 -13.10 -30.48
N ASN A 494 -31.16 -13.07 -29.47
CA ASN A 494 -30.92 -13.58 -28.12
C ASN A 494 -29.76 -12.89 -27.37
N GLN A 495 -29.49 -11.62 -27.63
CA GLN A 495 -28.44 -10.89 -26.92
C GLN A 495 -28.83 -10.61 -25.47
N CYS A 496 -30.07 -10.18 -25.24
CA CYS A 496 -30.62 -9.93 -23.90
C CYS A 496 -31.10 -11.23 -23.28
N PHE A 497 -32.12 -11.85 -23.89
CA PHE A 497 -32.64 -13.15 -23.47
C PHE A 497 -33.07 -14.01 -24.65
N ARG A 498 -33.28 -15.30 -24.40
CA ARG A 498 -33.66 -16.27 -25.44
C ARG A 498 -35.06 -15.98 -25.99
N GLY A 499 -35.14 -15.64 -27.27
CA GLY A 499 -36.38 -15.28 -27.95
C GLY A 499 -36.30 -13.92 -28.64
N GLN A 500 -35.50 -13.00 -28.10
CA GLN A 500 -35.32 -11.64 -28.62
C GLN A 500 -34.82 -11.65 -30.09
N PRO A 501 -35.51 -10.93 -31.01
CA PRO A 501 -35.12 -10.83 -32.42
C PRO A 501 -33.89 -9.94 -32.61
N SER A 502 -33.22 -10.06 -33.76
CA SER A 502 -32.13 -9.15 -34.13
C SER A 502 -32.67 -7.79 -34.57
N VAL A 503 -32.04 -6.70 -34.13
CA VAL A 503 -32.38 -5.32 -34.53
C VAL A 503 -31.33 -4.78 -35.50
N ALA A 504 -31.80 -4.11 -36.55
CA ALA A 504 -30.98 -3.59 -37.65
C ALA A 504 -31.28 -2.11 -37.96
N GLU A 505 -31.95 -1.42 -37.04
CA GLU A 505 -32.27 0.01 -37.12
C GLU A 505 -31.54 0.76 -36.00
N GLU A 506 -31.43 2.07 -36.17
CA GLU A 506 -30.88 3.00 -35.18
C GLU A 506 -31.70 2.96 -33.90
N ILE A 507 -31.02 3.02 -32.75
CA ILE A 507 -31.66 3.09 -31.44
C ILE A 507 -31.49 4.51 -30.93
N ASP A 508 -32.58 5.25 -31.04
CA ASP A 508 -32.83 6.44 -30.23
C ASP A 508 -32.86 6.03 -28.74
N ASP A 509 -32.33 6.88 -27.86
CA ASP A 509 -32.29 6.71 -26.40
C ASP A 509 -32.05 5.29 -25.86
N ILE A 510 -33.10 4.51 -25.61
CA ILE A 510 -33.01 3.10 -25.19
C ILE A 510 -34.18 2.28 -25.72
N ARG A 511 -33.89 1.06 -26.20
CA ARG A 511 -34.91 0.03 -26.44
C ARG A 511 -34.94 -0.98 -25.31
N ILE A 512 -36.12 -1.19 -24.74
CA ILE A 512 -36.35 -2.17 -23.66
C ILE A 512 -37.31 -3.26 -24.14
N TRP A 513 -36.84 -4.51 -24.13
CA TRP A 513 -37.71 -5.67 -24.41
C TRP A 513 -38.49 -6.08 -23.17
N ILE A 514 -39.81 -6.15 -23.31
CA ILE A 514 -40.71 -6.64 -22.27
C ILE A 514 -41.18 -8.05 -22.61
N SER A 515 -41.13 -8.96 -21.65
CA SER A 515 -41.75 -10.29 -21.77
C SER A 515 -42.44 -10.68 -20.48
N ILE A 516 -43.78 -10.76 -20.55
CA ILE A 516 -44.61 -11.42 -19.54
C ILE A 516 -44.77 -12.88 -19.99
N ASP A 517 -44.08 -13.82 -19.33
CA ASP A 517 -44.04 -15.25 -19.67
C ASP A 517 -43.77 -16.06 -18.39
N SER A 518 -43.86 -17.40 -18.46
CA SER A 518 -43.59 -18.24 -17.28
C SER A 518 -42.09 -18.32 -16.98
N VAL A 519 -41.68 -17.81 -15.82
CA VAL A 519 -40.26 -17.81 -15.38
C VAL A 519 -40.00 -19.04 -14.50
N ASP A 520 -40.53 -19.07 -13.29
CA ASP A 520 -40.42 -20.24 -12.40
C ASP A 520 -41.62 -20.48 -11.46
N GLY A 521 -42.64 -19.61 -11.50
CA GLY A 521 -43.98 -19.79 -10.97
C GLY A 521 -44.17 -19.30 -9.53
N VAL A 522 -45.34 -18.70 -9.29
CA VAL A 522 -45.86 -18.01 -8.09
C VAL A 522 -44.91 -17.91 -6.89
N GLY A 523 -44.52 -16.67 -6.57
CA GLY A 523 -43.85 -16.30 -5.33
C GLY A 523 -42.37 -16.67 -5.28
N LYS A 524 -41.68 -16.59 -6.42
CA LYS A 524 -40.24 -16.82 -6.56
C LYS A 524 -39.58 -15.65 -7.32
N ASN A 525 -39.06 -15.86 -8.53
CA ASN A 525 -38.52 -14.79 -9.35
C ASN A 525 -39.69 -14.06 -10.03
N ILE A 526 -40.24 -13.07 -9.34
CA ILE A 526 -41.41 -12.32 -9.83
C ILE A 526 -41.09 -11.42 -11.03
N ALA A 527 -39.83 -10.99 -11.15
CA ALA A 527 -39.31 -10.17 -12.22
C ALA A 527 -37.78 -10.28 -12.32
N SER A 528 -37.23 -10.04 -13.51
CA SER A 528 -35.79 -9.82 -13.68
C SER A 528 -35.45 -8.86 -14.82
N ALA A 529 -34.51 -7.93 -14.58
CA ALA A 529 -34.15 -6.89 -15.53
C ALA A 529 -32.67 -6.51 -15.53
N GLY A 530 -32.25 -5.85 -16.62
CA GLY A 530 -30.89 -5.34 -16.78
C GLY A 530 -30.53 -4.91 -18.21
N PRO A 531 -29.45 -4.15 -18.40
CA PRO A 531 -28.89 -3.87 -19.72
C PRO A 531 -28.39 -5.15 -20.40
N CYS A 532 -28.44 -5.17 -21.72
CA CYS A 532 -27.83 -6.19 -22.58
C CYS A 532 -26.94 -5.57 -23.68
N HIS A 533 -26.99 -4.25 -23.86
CA HIS A 533 -26.00 -3.49 -24.62
C HIS A 533 -25.74 -2.15 -23.94
N VAL A 534 -24.47 -1.81 -23.76
CA VAL A 534 -24.04 -0.53 -23.19
C VAL A 534 -23.21 0.23 -24.23
N ARG A 535 -23.55 1.51 -24.43
CA ARG A 535 -22.82 2.43 -25.28
C ARG A 535 -21.40 2.60 -24.74
N ALA A 536 -20.44 2.81 -25.62
CA ALA A 536 -19.09 3.20 -25.25
C ALA A 536 -18.43 4.02 -26.35
N ILE A 537 -17.41 4.80 -26.04
CA ILE A 537 -16.54 5.46 -27.01
C ILE A 537 -15.14 4.86 -26.89
N SER A 538 -14.60 4.29 -27.96
CA SER A 538 -13.20 3.88 -27.99
C SER A 538 -12.32 4.99 -28.57
N TYR A 539 -11.42 5.53 -27.75
CA TYR A 539 -10.32 6.38 -28.19
C TYR A 539 -9.04 5.56 -28.30
N GLY A 540 -7.96 6.12 -28.86
CA GLY A 540 -6.67 5.43 -29.00
C GLY A 540 -6.00 5.05 -27.67
N PHE A 541 -6.48 5.60 -26.55
CA PHE A 541 -5.95 5.47 -25.20
C PHE A 541 -6.91 4.79 -24.20
N GLY A 542 -8.14 4.45 -24.58
CA GLY A 542 -9.11 3.85 -23.66
C GLY A 542 -10.49 3.58 -24.27
N THR A 543 -11.34 2.91 -23.49
CA THR A 543 -12.76 2.69 -23.82
C THR A 543 -13.62 3.22 -22.68
N PHE A 544 -14.46 4.21 -22.98
CA PHE A 544 -15.34 4.85 -22.01
C PHE A 544 -16.76 4.38 -22.25
N TYR A 545 -17.30 3.58 -21.34
CA TYR A 545 -18.72 3.24 -21.34
C TYR A 545 -19.58 4.50 -21.18
N SER A 546 -20.86 4.39 -21.45
CA SER A 546 -21.89 5.41 -21.25
C SER A 546 -23.19 4.68 -20.82
N THR A 547 -24.36 5.19 -21.20
CA THR A 547 -25.67 4.61 -20.90
C THR A 547 -25.95 3.29 -21.66
N PRO A 548 -26.86 2.43 -21.16
CA PRO A 548 -27.45 1.35 -21.94
C PRO A 548 -28.16 1.83 -23.20
N ALA A 549 -27.94 1.12 -24.31
CA ALA A 549 -28.73 1.26 -25.54
C ALA A 549 -29.83 0.19 -25.63
N LEU A 550 -29.56 -1.00 -25.08
CA LEU A 550 -30.50 -2.11 -25.05
C LEU A 550 -30.63 -2.63 -23.61
N GLY A 551 -31.86 -2.77 -23.11
CA GLY A 551 -32.18 -3.41 -21.83
C GLY A 551 -33.35 -4.40 -21.97
N ALA A 552 -33.58 -5.23 -20.96
CA ALA A 552 -34.76 -6.11 -20.96
C ALA A 552 -35.37 -6.23 -19.57
N VAL A 553 -36.68 -6.47 -19.54
CA VAL A 553 -37.48 -6.80 -18.36
C VAL A 553 -38.27 -8.07 -18.63
N LEU A 554 -38.10 -9.07 -17.77
CA LEU A 554 -38.88 -10.29 -17.71
C LEU A 554 -39.80 -10.20 -16.48
N LEU A 555 -41.07 -10.53 -16.63
CA LEU A 555 -42.04 -10.57 -15.54
C LEU A 555 -42.69 -11.96 -15.52
N ASP A 556 -42.79 -12.63 -14.35
CA ASP A 556 -43.45 -13.94 -14.29
C ASP A 556 -44.97 -13.78 -14.41
N GLU A 557 -45.55 -14.33 -15.48
CA GLU A 557 -47.00 -14.34 -15.71
C GLU A 557 -47.81 -14.87 -14.50
N ALA A 558 -47.19 -15.71 -13.68
CA ALA A 558 -47.80 -16.30 -12.50
C ALA A 558 -48.05 -15.30 -11.36
N ASP A 559 -47.26 -14.23 -11.27
CA ASP A 559 -47.29 -13.24 -10.18
C ASP A 559 -47.85 -11.88 -10.63
N VAL A 560 -47.70 -11.50 -11.91
CA VAL A 560 -48.17 -10.22 -12.47
C VAL A 560 -49.66 -9.95 -12.17
N ALA A 561 -50.53 -10.95 -12.29
CA ALA A 561 -51.96 -10.81 -12.00
C ALA A 561 -52.27 -10.58 -10.51
N GLN A 562 -51.43 -11.09 -9.61
CA GLN A 562 -51.56 -10.81 -8.16
C GLN A 562 -51.08 -9.38 -7.87
N MET A 563 -49.90 -9.00 -8.37
CA MET A 563 -49.33 -7.66 -8.20
C MET A 563 -50.24 -6.56 -8.78
N GLU A 564 -50.91 -6.81 -9.90
CA GLU A 564 -51.94 -5.89 -10.45
C GLU A 564 -53.12 -5.72 -9.48
N SER A 565 -53.59 -6.82 -8.88
CA SER A 565 -54.74 -6.78 -7.96
C SER A 565 -54.43 -6.17 -6.59
N GLU A 566 -53.16 -6.23 -6.17
CA GLU A 566 -52.64 -5.66 -4.93
C GLU A 566 -52.16 -4.19 -5.13
N GLY A 567 -52.07 -3.73 -6.38
CA GLY A 567 -51.65 -2.37 -6.74
C GLY A 567 -50.14 -2.15 -6.77
N THR A 568 -49.34 -3.20 -6.63
CA THR A 568 -47.88 -3.15 -6.45
C THR A 568 -47.10 -3.33 -7.76
N LEU A 569 -47.76 -3.77 -8.84
CA LEU A 569 -47.13 -4.00 -10.15
C LEU A 569 -46.42 -2.75 -10.69
N LEU A 570 -46.96 -1.54 -10.48
CA LEU A 570 -46.34 -0.30 -10.95
C LEU A 570 -44.98 -0.06 -10.29
N SER A 571 -44.88 -0.22 -8.96
CA SER A 571 -43.63 -0.07 -8.22
C SER A 571 -42.60 -1.10 -8.67
N VAL A 572 -43.01 -2.36 -8.82
CA VAL A 572 -42.12 -3.45 -9.30
C VAL A 572 -41.60 -3.15 -10.71
N VAL A 573 -42.45 -2.74 -11.66
CA VAL A 573 -41.97 -2.45 -13.02
C VAL A 573 -41.12 -1.18 -13.08
N THR A 574 -41.46 -0.14 -12.33
CA THR A 574 -40.60 1.08 -12.23
C THR A 574 -39.21 0.71 -11.68
N HIS A 575 -39.13 -0.15 -10.67
CA HIS A 575 -37.86 -0.69 -10.17
C HIS A 575 -37.08 -1.44 -11.26
N GLN A 576 -37.73 -2.39 -11.96
CA GLN A 576 -37.10 -3.17 -13.02
C GLN A 576 -36.56 -2.31 -14.18
N LEU A 577 -37.28 -1.25 -14.57
CA LEU A 577 -36.83 -0.32 -15.59
C LEU A 577 -35.56 0.42 -15.17
N ALA A 578 -35.39 0.75 -13.88
CA ALA A 578 -34.14 1.32 -13.36
C ALA A 578 -32.95 0.39 -13.62
N HIS A 579 -33.11 -0.90 -13.33
CA HIS A 579 -32.08 -1.90 -13.63
C HIS A 579 -31.81 -2.03 -15.14
N ALA A 580 -32.83 -1.99 -15.99
CA ALA A 580 -32.66 -1.97 -17.45
C ALA A 580 -31.92 -0.72 -17.97
N LEU A 581 -32.16 0.44 -17.34
CA LEU A 581 -31.43 1.70 -17.52
C LEU A 581 -30.03 1.68 -16.87
N GLY A 582 -29.67 0.60 -16.18
CA GLY A 582 -28.31 0.31 -15.72
C GLY A 582 -28.05 0.55 -14.23
N PHE A 583 -29.01 1.09 -13.47
CA PHE A 583 -28.94 1.21 -12.02
C PHE A 583 -28.51 -0.13 -11.39
N GLY A 584 -27.61 -0.12 -10.41
CA GLY A 584 -27.03 -1.32 -9.79
C GLY A 584 -26.07 -2.10 -10.69
N THR A 585 -26.48 -2.37 -11.93
CA THR A 585 -25.80 -3.28 -12.86
C THR A 585 -24.48 -2.70 -13.39
N ILE A 586 -24.45 -1.42 -13.76
CA ILE A 586 -23.26 -0.81 -14.39
C ILE A 586 -22.28 -0.18 -13.40
N TRP A 587 -22.65 -0.04 -12.12
CA TRP A 587 -21.79 0.52 -11.08
C TRP A 587 -20.43 -0.18 -10.99
N ARG A 588 -20.43 -1.52 -11.01
CA ARG A 588 -19.22 -2.36 -10.96
C ARG A 588 -18.39 -2.35 -12.23
N ILE A 589 -18.96 -1.92 -13.36
CA ILE A 589 -18.24 -1.75 -14.64
C ILE A 589 -17.40 -0.46 -14.61
N ARG A 590 -17.78 0.47 -13.72
CA ARG A 590 -17.31 1.86 -13.68
C ARG A 590 -16.62 2.25 -12.37
N GLU A 591 -16.47 1.30 -11.46
CA GLU A 591 -15.89 1.49 -10.11
C GLU A 591 -16.64 2.54 -9.26
N TRP A 592 -17.93 2.77 -9.55
CA TRP A 592 -18.83 3.66 -8.80
C TRP A 592 -19.23 3.14 -7.40
N ILE A 593 -18.72 1.98 -6.99
CA ILE A 593 -18.86 1.48 -5.62
C ILE A 593 -17.50 1.18 -5.01
N GLN A 594 -17.35 1.58 -3.75
CA GLN A 594 -16.20 1.24 -2.92
C GLN A 594 -16.56 0.13 -1.92
N ASP A 595 -15.54 -0.60 -1.51
CA ASP A 595 -15.65 -1.79 -0.64
C ASP A 595 -16.81 -2.76 -1.01
N PRO A 596 -16.84 -3.29 -2.25
CA PRO A 596 -17.87 -4.25 -2.68
C PRO A 596 -17.90 -5.48 -1.78
N SER A 597 -19.11 -5.80 -1.31
CA SER A 597 -19.41 -6.93 -0.44
C SER A 597 -19.38 -8.26 -1.20
N SER A 598 -19.81 -8.27 -2.46
CA SER A 598 -20.05 -9.49 -3.21
C SER A 598 -18.83 -9.88 -4.08
N PRO A 599 -18.32 -11.14 -3.95
CA PRO A 599 -18.99 -12.30 -3.32
C PRO A 599 -18.48 -12.71 -1.93
N ASP A 600 -17.44 -12.07 -1.38
CA ASP A 600 -16.61 -12.65 -0.30
C ASP A 600 -16.53 -11.80 1.00
N LYS A 601 -17.19 -10.64 1.08
CA LYS A 601 -17.09 -9.67 2.20
C LYS A 601 -18.46 -9.13 2.67
N PRO A 602 -19.36 -9.96 3.24
CA PRO A 602 -20.71 -9.51 3.65
C PRO A 602 -20.73 -8.41 4.71
N ASP A 603 -19.65 -8.23 5.49
CA ASP A 603 -19.53 -7.17 6.51
C ASP A 603 -18.88 -5.88 5.97
N ALA A 604 -18.63 -5.76 4.65
CA ALA A 604 -18.05 -4.54 4.07
C ALA A 604 -19.04 -3.39 4.07
N ASP A 605 -18.58 -2.16 4.32
CA ASP A 605 -19.44 -0.96 4.22
C ASP A 605 -19.53 -0.49 2.76
N THR A 606 -20.11 -1.32 1.91
CA THR A 606 -20.27 -1.04 0.48
C THR A 606 -21.10 0.21 0.26
N HIS A 607 -20.60 1.14 -0.55
CA HIS A 607 -21.23 2.43 -0.77
C HIS A 607 -20.97 2.95 -2.18
N PHE A 608 -21.88 3.78 -2.66
CA PHE A 608 -21.81 4.41 -3.97
C PHE A 608 -21.03 5.72 -3.88
N THR A 609 -20.16 5.98 -4.85
CA THR A 609 -19.20 7.10 -4.83
C THR A 609 -19.46 8.15 -5.91
N GLY A 610 -20.68 8.22 -6.43
CA GLY A 610 -21.09 9.31 -7.31
C GLY A 610 -21.08 10.64 -6.54
N PRO A 611 -20.31 11.65 -7.00
CA PRO A 611 -20.10 12.90 -6.26
C PRO A 611 -21.38 13.73 -6.10
N LEU A 612 -22.39 13.54 -6.95
CA LEU A 612 -23.67 14.26 -6.88
C LEU A 612 -24.70 13.53 -6.01
N THR A 613 -24.64 12.20 -5.97
CA THR A 613 -25.50 11.38 -5.09
C THR A 613 -25.14 11.55 -3.60
N ILE A 614 -23.88 11.82 -3.26
CA ILE A 614 -23.43 12.07 -1.88
C ILE A 614 -24.16 13.26 -1.21
N PRO A 615 -24.17 14.48 -1.79
CA PRO A 615 -24.93 15.60 -1.21
C PRO A 615 -26.45 15.39 -1.29
N ALA A 616 -26.97 14.65 -2.27
CA ALA A 616 -28.38 14.26 -2.32
C ALA A 616 -28.77 13.36 -1.12
N PHE A 617 -27.92 12.39 -0.78
CA PHE A 617 -28.08 11.54 0.41
C PHE A 617 -28.06 12.37 1.70
N ASP A 618 -27.13 13.33 1.83
CA ASP A 618 -27.08 14.23 2.98
C ASP A 618 -28.33 15.13 3.07
N ALA A 619 -28.87 15.60 1.93
CA ALA A 619 -30.08 16.42 1.85
C ALA A 619 -31.36 15.68 2.30
N VAL A 620 -31.48 14.37 2.03
CA VAL A 620 -32.58 13.55 2.56
C VAL A 620 -32.38 13.11 4.03
N GLY A 621 -31.33 13.59 4.71
CA GLY A 621 -31.06 13.35 6.13
C GLY A 621 -29.81 12.51 6.43
N GLY A 622 -29.01 12.18 5.41
CA GLY A 622 -27.85 11.28 5.49
C GLY A 622 -26.64 11.82 6.23
N SER A 623 -26.56 13.13 6.47
CA SER A 623 -25.40 13.80 7.08
C SER A 623 -25.03 13.31 8.49
N GLY A 624 -25.98 12.72 9.21
CA GLY A 624 -25.77 12.07 10.51
C GLY A 624 -25.44 10.57 10.46
N TYR A 625 -25.33 9.98 9.27
CA TYR A 625 -24.96 8.57 9.10
C TYR A 625 -23.50 8.33 9.48
N ALA A 626 -23.25 7.26 10.25
CA ALA A 626 -21.93 6.99 10.83
C ALA A 626 -20.99 6.17 9.92
N GLY A 627 -21.51 5.58 8.84
CA GLY A 627 -20.73 4.87 7.84
C GLY A 627 -20.41 5.75 6.62
N ALA A 628 -19.98 5.12 5.53
CA ALA A 628 -19.78 5.80 4.26
C ALA A 628 -21.12 6.30 3.66
N ARG A 629 -21.10 7.45 2.95
CA ARG A 629 -22.32 8.06 2.39
C ARG A 629 -22.84 7.22 1.23
N VAL A 630 -24.16 7.28 0.99
CA VAL A 630 -24.86 6.47 -0.01
C VAL A 630 -24.60 4.95 0.17
N PRO A 631 -24.98 4.37 1.33
CA PRO A 631 -24.75 2.96 1.61
C PRO A 631 -25.52 2.05 0.64
N VAL A 632 -24.78 1.20 -0.04
CA VAL A 632 -25.26 0.15 -0.94
C VAL A 632 -25.49 -1.13 -0.13
N GLU A 633 -26.43 -1.96 -0.58
CA GLU A 633 -26.75 -3.20 0.10
C GLU A 633 -25.57 -4.19 0.08
N ASN A 634 -25.27 -4.75 1.26
CA ASN A 634 -24.11 -5.61 1.51
C ASN A 634 -24.50 -7.01 2.00
N GLY A 635 -25.78 -7.25 2.32
CA GLY A 635 -26.34 -8.56 2.61
C GLY A 635 -27.02 -9.25 1.41
N GLY A 636 -27.55 -10.45 1.64
CA GLY A 636 -28.42 -11.16 0.68
C GLY A 636 -27.71 -12.10 -0.29
N THR A 637 -28.40 -12.44 -1.39
CA THR A 637 -27.82 -13.17 -2.52
C THR A 637 -27.02 -12.21 -3.40
N ARG A 638 -26.51 -12.69 -4.54
CA ARG A 638 -25.80 -11.83 -5.49
C ARG A 638 -26.72 -11.02 -6.42
N GLY A 639 -28.04 -11.23 -6.41
CA GLY A 639 -28.99 -10.29 -7.02
C GLY A 639 -29.18 -9.06 -6.14
N VAL A 640 -29.12 -9.23 -4.81
CA VAL A 640 -29.22 -8.19 -3.77
C VAL A 640 -27.95 -7.33 -3.64
N ALA A 641 -26.81 -7.99 -3.42
CA ALA A 641 -25.60 -7.34 -2.92
C ALA A 641 -24.81 -6.60 -4.02
N ASP A 642 -24.32 -5.40 -3.69
CA ASP A 642 -23.63 -4.46 -4.60
C ASP A 642 -24.51 -3.83 -5.71
N THR A 643 -25.84 -4.00 -5.68
CA THR A 643 -26.76 -3.60 -6.78
C THR A 643 -27.95 -2.74 -6.35
N HIS A 644 -28.25 -2.65 -5.06
CA HIS A 644 -29.38 -1.93 -4.50
C HIS A 644 -28.96 -0.91 -3.43
N TRP A 645 -29.85 0.01 -3.07
CA TRP A 645 -29.68 0.78 -1.85
C TRP A 645 -29.86 -0.09 -0.61
N ARG A 646 -29.11 0.21 0.46
CA ARG A 646 -29.12 -0.60 1.69
C ARG A 646 -30.46 -0.49 2.40
N GLU A 647 -31.19 -1.61 2.48
CA GLU A 647 -32.53 -1.73 3.07
C GLU A 647 -32.57 -1.10 4.47
N SER A 648 -31.59 -1.46 5.31
CA SER A 648 -31.49 -1.02 6.70
C SER A 648 -31.24 0.49 6.91
N VAL A 649 -31.07 1.24 5.82
CA VAL A 649 -30.91 2.71 5.80
C VAL A 649 -32.05 3.38 5.04
N PHE A 650 -32.39 2.88 3.84
CA PHE A 650 -33.36 3.52 2.95
C PHE A 650 -34.81 3.08 3.19
N GLY A 651 -35.06 1.85 3.66
CA GLY A 651 -36.42 1.36 3.94
C GLY A 651 -37.33 1.42 2.72
N ASP A 652 -38.47 2.11 2.82
CA ASP A 652 -39.52 2.16 1.79
C ASP A 652 -39.10 2.75 0.42
N GLU A 653 -37.83 3.16 0.22
CA GLU A 653 -37.34 3.73 -1.06
C GLU A 653 -37.39 2.70 -2.20
N LEU A 654 -37.76 3.16 -3.40
CA LEU A 654 -38.04 2.30 -4.55
C LEU A 654 -36.92 1.31 -4.90
N MET A 655 -35.64 1.69 -4.83
CA MET A 655 -34.48 0.92 -5.27
C MET A 655 -33.78 0.14 -4.15
N THR A 656 -34.51 -0.18 -3.08
CA THR A 656 -34.14 -1.19 -2.10
C THR A 656 -34.52 -2.59 -2.60
N PRO A 657 -33.86 -3.66 -2.11
CA PRO A 657 -34.15 -5.04 -2.55
C PRO A 657 -35.46 -5.62 -1.99
N TYR A 658 -36.16 -4.88 -1.13
CA TYR A 658 -37.45 -5.28 -0.57
C TYR A 658 -38.43 -4.12 -0.62
N LEU A 659 -39.42 -4.16 -1.51
CA LEU A 659 -40.42 -3.09 -1.55
C LEU A 659 -41.28 -3.17 -0.29
N THR A 660 -41.13 -2.15 0.56
CA THR A 660 -41.78 -1.99 1.86
C THR A 660 -42.70 -0.76 1.85
N GLY A 661 -43.59 -0.66 2.84
CA GLY A 661 -44.51 0.47 3.00
C GLY A 661 -45.70 0.47 2.03
N ASP A 662 -46.59 1.45 2.23
CA ASP A 662 -47.78 1.67 1.38
C ASP A 662 -47.44 2.51 0.11
N THR A 663 -46.21 3.04 0.02
CA THR A 663 -45.71 3.90 -1.06
C THR A 663 -44.22 3.66 -1.26
N GLN A 664 -43.78 3.47 -2.52
CA GLN A 664 -42.37 3.32 -2.88
C GLN A 664 -41.87 4.58 -3.60
N PRO A 665 -41.43 5.64 -2.89
CA PRO A 665 -40.93 6.87 -3.50
C PRO A 665 -39.65 6.62 -4.31
N LEU A 666 -39.59 7.19 -5.52
CA LEU A 666 -38.36 7.37 -6.28
C LEU A 666 -37.63 8.60 -5.72
N SER A 667 -36.63 8.38 -4.87
CA SER A 667 -35.98 9.47 -4.14
C SER A 667 -35.03 10.32 -4.99
N LEU A 668 -34.74 11.53 -4.49
CA LEU A 668 -33.68 12.40 -5.00
C LEU A 668 -32.32 11.67 -5.10
N VAL A 669 -32.03 10.73 -4.20
CA VAL A 669 -30.78 9.95 -4.19
C VAL A 669 -30.72 9.02 -5.39
N THR A 670 -31.81 8.30 -5.68
CA THR A 670 -31.90 7.47 -6.88
C THR A 670 -31.79 8.31 -8.15
N ILE A 671 -32.49 9.44 -8.21
CA ILE A 671 -32.46 10.31 -9.39
C ILE A 671 -31.05 10.88 -9.65
N GLU A 672 -30.36 11.46 -8.65
CA GLU A 672 -28.98 11.94 -8.86
C GLU A 672 -28.00 10.81 -9.20
N SER A 673 -28.24 9.57 -8.71
CA SER A 673 -27.41 8.44 -9.10
C SER A 673 -27.49 8.12 -10.60
N MET A 674 -28.61 8.43 -11.25
CA MET A 674 -28.76 8.29 -12.70
C MET A 674 -27.94 9.35 -13.45
N TYR A 675 -27.78 10.55 -12.88
CA TYR A 675 -26.88 11.59 -13.42
C TYR A 675 -25.40 11.20 -13.29
N ASP A 676 -24.99 10.70 -12.13
CA ASP A 676 -23.65 10.13 -11.92
C ASP A 676 -23.37 8.95 -12.89
N ILE A 677 -24.43 8.24 -13.34
CA ILE A 677 -24.36 7.25 -14.42
C ILE A 677 -24.77 7.75 -15.83
N TRP A 678 -24.55 9.05 -16.08
CA TRP A 678 -24.49 9.73 -17.38
C TRP A 678 -25.83 10.14 -18.03
N TYR A 679 -26.97 9.82 -17.44
CA TYR A 679 -28.25 10.39 -17.86
C TYR A 679 -28.31 11.89 -17.52
N GLU A 680 -29.05 12.69 -18.29
CA GLU A 680 -29.58 13.93 -17.73
C GLU A 680 -30.71 13.56 -16.76
N VAL A 681 -31.01 14.41 -15.77
CA VAL A 681 -32.20 14.21 -14.91
C VAL A 681 -32.81 15.51 -14.42
N ASP A 682 -34.14 15.49 -14.32
CA ASP A 682 -34.96 16.45 -13.60
C ASP A 682 -35.07 16.06 -12.11
N LEU A 683 -34.60 16.95 -11.23
CA LEU A 683 -34.61 16.74 -9.78
C LEU A 683 -35.96 17.10 -9.15
N ASP A 684 -36.78 17.95 -9.79
CA ASP A 684 -38.12 18.28 -9.32
C ASP A 684 -39.11 17.12 -9.55
N ALA A 685 -38.72 16.13 -10.37
CA ALA A 685 -39.42 14.87 -10.52
C ALA A 685 -39.22 13.88 -9.34
N ALA A 686 -38.43 14.22 -8.32
CA ALA A 686 -38.21 13.37 -7.14
C ALA A 686 -39.45 13.25 -6.25
N ASP A 687 -39.76 12.02 -5.81
CA ASP A 687 -40.78 11.80 -4.79
C ASP A 687 -40.28 12.23 -3.41
N ALA A 688 -41.20 12.69 -2.56
CA ALA A 688 -40.88 13.13 -1.20
C ALA A 688 -40.37 11.97 -0.34
N PHE A 689 -39.06 11.95 -0.09
CA PHE A 689 -38.37 10.94 0.70
C PHE A 689 -37.47 11.58 1.76
N SER A 690 -37.34 10.93 2.92
CA SER A 690 -36.42 11.35 3.98
C SER A 690 -36.00 10.16 4.83
N LEU A 691 -34.71 10.04 5.10
CA LEU A 691 -34.17 9.05 6.03
C LEU A 691 -34.70 9.36 7.43
N THR A 692 -35.54 8.47 7.96
CA THR A 692 -35.98 8.62 9.35
C THR A 692 -34.77 8.48 10.29
N SER A 693 -34.75 9.24 11.39
CA SER A 693 -33.65 9.24 12.37
C SER A 693 -33.56 7.95 13.23
N ALA A 694 -34.05 6.83 12.68
CA ALA A 694 -34.05 5.49 13.23
C ALA A 694 -32.84 4.64 12.78
N GLY A 695 -31.75 5.26 12.33
CA GLY A 695 -30.44 4.64 12.07
C GLY A 695 -29.75 4.10 13.34
N ARG A 696 -30.44 3.28 14.14
CA ARG A 696 -29.89 2.53 15.27
C ARG A 696 -29.74 1.06 14.88
N ALA A 697 -28.59 0.75 14.30
CA ALA A 697 -27.91 -0.55 14.32
C ALA A 697 -28.78 -1.83 14.25
N GLY A 698 -28.73 -2.50 13.10
CA GLY A 698 -28.89 -3.96 13.04
C GLY A 698 -30.30 -4.50 12.85
N MET A 699 -31.14 -3.86 12.02
CA MET A 699 -32.28 -4.54 11.41
C MET A 699 -31.83 -5.33 10.17
N ALA A 700 -31.61 -6.62 10.36
CA ALA A 700 -31.66 -7.57 9.25
C ALA A 700 -33.13 -7.95 9.00
N MET A 701 -33.57 -7.75 7.75
CA MET A 701 -34.94 -7.91 7.23
C MET A 701 -35.99 -6.86 7.67
N PRO A 702 -36.92 -6.48 6.76
CA PRO A 702 -38.09 -5.68 7.07
C PRO A 702 -38.96 -6.26 8.19
N ARG A 703 -39.67 -5.40 8.93
CA ARG A 703 -40.71 -5.80 9.90
C ARG A 703 -42.12 -5.52 9.37
N GLY A 704 -42.50 -6.22 8.30
CA GLY A 704 -43.83 -6.13 7.70
C GLY A 704 -44.04 -7.17 6.58
N PRO A 705 -45.18 -7.16 5.90
CA PRO A 705 -45.24 -7.68 4.53
C PRO A 705 -44.34 -6.83 3.63
N PHE A 706 -43.68 -7.46 2.66
CA PHE A 706 -42.82 -6.83 1.67
C PHE A 706 -42.84 -7.66 0.38
N ILE A 707 -42.42 -7.06 -0.72
CA ILE A 707 -42.14 -7.78 -1.98
C ILE A 707 -40.65 -8.04 -2.06
N ASP A 708 -40.26 -9.29 -2.28
CA ASP A 708 -38.86 -9.72 -2.37
C ASP A 708 -38.36 -9.58 -3.81
N LEU A 709 -37.38 -8.69 -4.03
CA LEU A 709 -36.72 -8.50 -5.32
C LEU A 709 -35.31 -9.12 -5.37
N SER A 710 -34.96 -9.99 -4.41
CA SER A 710 -33.56 -10.41 -4.18
C SER A 710 -32.82 -11.08 -5.35
N ASP A 711 -33.51 -11.60 -6.36
CA ASP A 711 -32.91 -12.27 -7.53
C ASP A 711 -33.37 -11.60 -8.86
N ASP A 712 -33.69 -10.31 -8.86
CA ASP A 712 -34.19 -9.58 -10.01
C ASP A 712 -33.11 -9.05 -10.98
N VAL A 713 -31.93 -8.66 -10.49
CA VAL A 713 -30.83 -8.22 -11.36
C VAL A 713 -30.37 -9.35 -12.29
N ALA A 714 -30.50 -9.13 -13.59
CA ALA A 714 -30.30 -10.15 -14.61
C ALA A 714 -28.83 -10.61 -14.78
N ASP A 715 -28.63 -11.91 -15.07
CA ASP A 715 -27.30 -12.53 -15.18
C ASP A 715 -26.78 -12.71 -16.63
N TRP A 716 -27.45 -12.10 -17.62
CA TRP A 716 -27.08 -12.22 -19.03
C TRP A 716 -25.83 -11.39 -19.43
N PRO A 717 -25.10 -11.80 -20.49
CA PRO A 717 -23.95 -11.04 -20.98
C PRO A 717 -24.33 -9.65 -21.50
N ILE A 718 -23.59 -8.63 -21.06
CA ILE A 718 -23.76 -7.25 -21.52
C ILE A 718 -22.76 -7.02 -22.66
N VAL A 719 -23.23 -6.69 -23.85
CA VAL A 719 -22.35 -6.34 -24.98
C VAL A 719 -21.94 -4.88 -24.88
N VAL A 720 -20.67 -4.60 -25.17
CA VAL A 720 -20.10 -3.24 -25.16
C VAL A 720 -19.89 -2.80 -26.60
N GLY A 721 -20.57 -1.75 -27.04
CA GLY A 721 -20.55 -1.28 -28.41
C GLY A 721 -20.07 0.16 -28.55
N ASP A 722 -19.24 0.40 -29.55
CA ASP A 722 -18.74 1.73 -29.88
C ASP A 722 -19.85 2.60 -30.51
N GLN A 723 -20.30 3.63 -29.80
CA GLN A 723 -21.43 4.49 -30.18
C GLN A 723 -21.15 5.36 -31.41
N LYS A 724 -19.89 5.52 -31.84
CA LYS A 724 -19.53 6.23 -33.08
C LYS A 724 -19.54 5.31 -34.31
N THR A 725 -19.35 4.00 -34.13
CA THR A 725 -19.08 3.05 -35.24
C THR A 725 -19.93 1.78 -35.24
N GLY A 726 -20.79 1.57 -34.24
CA GLY A 726 -21.56 0.34 -34.04
C GLY A 726 -20.70 -0.90 -33.71
N ARG A 727 -19.39 -0.73 -33.48
CA ARG A 727 -18.45 -1.85 -33.34
C ARG A 727 -18.49 -2.43 -31.93
N VAL A 728 -18.77 -3.73 -31.80
CA VAL A 728 -18.54 -4.45 -30.54
C VAL A 728 -17.07 -4.35 -30.12
N LEU A 729 -16.85 -3.75 -28.95
CA LEU A 729 -15.54 -3.58 -28.29
C LEU A 729 -15.26 -4.75 -27.33
N GLY A 730 -16.30 -5.27 -26.67
CA GLY A 730 -16.19 -6.36 -25.71
C GLY A 730 -17.54 -6.94 -25.29
N VAL A 731 -17.48 -7.91 -24.38
CA VAL A 731 -18.65 -8.48 -23.70
C VAL A 731 -18.31 -8.63 -22.24
N ILE A 732 -19.13 -8.03 -21.38
CA ILE A 732 -19.05 -8.14 -19.94
C ILE A 732 -19.94 -9.31 -19.55
N HIS A 733 -19.34 -10.34 -18.97
CA HIS A 733 -20.08 -11.44 -18.39
C HIS A 733 -20.29 -11.15 -16.90
N PRO A 734 -21.55 -11.10 -16.41
CA PRO A 734 -21.82 -11.34 -15.00
C PRO A 734 -21.08 -12.61 -14.60
N ARG A 735 -20.25 -12.53 -13.56
CA ARG A 735 -19.44 -13.69 -13.10
C ARG A 735 -20.39 -14.88 -12.94
N ARG A 736 -20.18 -16.01 -13.63
CA ARG A 736 -21.11 -17.14 -13.47
C ARG A 736 -20.94 -17.78 -12.10
N ARG A 737 -22.01 -18.34 -11.52
CA ARG A 737 -21.89 -19.31 -10.41
C ARG A 737 -20.88 -20.38 -10.83
N ARG A 738 -19.92 -20.70 -9.95
CA ARG A 738 -19.02 -21.86 -10.08
C ARG A 738 -19.43 -22.92 -9.06
#